data_AF-A0A914BW93-F1
#
_entry.id   AF-A0A914BW93-F1
#
_cell.length_a   1.000
_cell.length_b   1.000
_cell.length_c   1.000
_cell.angle_alpha   90.00
_cell.angle_beta   90.00
_cell.angle_gamma   90.00
#
_symmetry.space_group_name_H-M   'P 1'
#
loop_
_entity.id
_entity.type
_entity.pdbx_description
1 polymer ?
#
loop_
_entity_poly.entity_id
_entity_poly.type
_entity_poly.pdbx_seq_one_letter_code
_entity_poly.pdbx_strand_id
1 'polypeptide(L)'
;MVVYCQVKAEKRMSSTRATGNLHTEIHDFLCLFHNVKKNIKEASPNPSSAAIGEEQRNEQLLKLLYKILNEIDHRISAMPGPSEPSPPEYFDDWTFLTWILLTIISRIESNQELNLLNFESSQCLEKMHAALIVLVNKAKPIEPPALLDITKDPYYGQFYESYVTTLHALHDLYTFSKASNHQCETVEYERHFSQLKSQLVNCLELHKLFCNTQRVYLWHAMRSSQIEKMTKYGFDNKGFMNSAMSFYSNMLYNLGVLAARLQGFRYETGTCQSRICKTDPIRNLLLSVFDVVDILLSDSTVCVEPSQNPILVTNNLFPMKIVSLCRSTFFKDFTIQIVSEEVAATIQQEMHRRKLDGTQSMGPTPSGALLAMKPSSGVKRNNATANADGGNTAHKKSDVSSKEWISISPSYDTDHLTWVGLYPHLLCTTRQKDAVLDSRSTGQTGKRPLFYFHVKAEIFSPIGNYSTTHTLSLPFAIATRRNQDCQVQRMMSSYTATCFWLYATNVVDGLMLQWCDTGMEWKHFKLLYAYYFAKNAEISRSLVDADFAILENKMFCAECSDAFPFGSRVNSIAFKNLLCPHLSYSIGKSDVRFSIWRGMLELLHLFSDQRTEVKTMWESGLLQGFMEPETVYSLLRNVDSALIMRLSFVIGCCVCITVKSEGEILDLEPLDLKRLQAKSLDEYLRDIIFAEKVEHILNADKSWMKSNEALKLCAHTTSKVDAQEYITTREVTSNMMHAGDVDKQTLTRFTALRVAVVTCKPRDSTNSNTMDMEASSNLIKGKTNPANFRPGFCSKNYNHNNDEEFLRKLSDLMTTYGKSSDDVFTILAKNAPSTVYQPIIEDFQKVSAQP
;
A
#
# COMPACT_ATOMS: atom_id res chain seq x y z
N MET A 1 40.40 12.96 -11.02
CA MET A 1 38.93 13.19 -10.99
C MET A 1 38.21 12.27 -10.01
N VAL A 2 38.44 10.95 -10.03
CA VAL A 2 37.85 9.98 -9.06
C VAL A 2 38.22 10.28 -7.59
N VAL A 3 39.48 10.67 -7.31
CA VAL A 3 39.94 11.05 -5.97
C VAL A 3 39.33 12.39 -5.50
N TYR A 4 38.99 13.30 -6.42
CA TYR A 4 38.36 14.59 -6.10
C TYR A 4 36.87 14.42 -5.76
N CYS A 5 36.20 13.43 -6.36
CA CYS A 5 34.83 13.03 -5.99
C CYS A 5 34.78 12.31 -4.63
N GLN A 6 35.81 11.52 -4.29
CA GLN A 6 35.90 10.82 -3.00
C GLN A 6 36.11 11.79 -1.82
N VAL A 7 36.97 12.79 -1.97
CA VAL A 7 37.19 13.82 -0.93
C VAL A 7 35.96 14.74 -0.75
N LYS A 8 35.19 14.98 -1.82
CA LYS A 8 33.92 15.74 -1.74
C LYS A 8 32.78 14.92 -1.11
N ALA A 9 32.80 13.60 -1.29
CA ALA A 9 31.89 12.67 -0.61
C ALA A 9 32.23 12.50 0.88
N GLU A 10 33.51 12.41 1.25
CA GLU A 10 33.95 12.36 2.66
C GLU A 10 33.69 13.68 3.40
N LYS A 11 33.87 14.84 2.76
CA LYS A 11 33.47 16.15 3.33
C LYS A 11 31.95 16.30 3.47
N ARG A 12 31.16 15.74 2.54
CA ARG A 12 29.70 15.65 2.71
C ARG A 12 29.37 14.78 3.93
N MET A 13 29.93 13.58 4.03
CA MET A 13 29.71 12.66 5.17
C MET A 13 30.17 13.23 6.54
N SER A 14 31.23 14.04 6.58
CA SER A 14 31.65 14.70 7.83
C SER A 14 30.70 15.84 8.23
N SER A 15 30.19 16.61 7.26
CA SER A 15 29.18 17.64 7.54
C SER A 15 27.83 17.04 7.93
N THR A 16 27.40 15.92 7.31
CA THR A 16 26.16 15.24 7.66
C THR A 16 26.22 14.63 9.08
N ARG A 17 27.37 14.11 9.51
CA ARG A 17 27.60 13.66 10.90
C ARG A 17 27.53 14.81 11.92
N ALA A 18 28.03 16.00 11.58
CA ALA A 18 27.90 17.18 12.43
C ALA A 18 26.45 17.67 12.51
N THR A 19 25.70 17.62 11.40
CA THR A 19 24.28 18.02 11.38
C THR A 19 23.39 17.15 12.27
N GLY A 20 23.56 15.82 12.25
CA GLY A 20 22.76 14.89 13.07
C GLY A 20 22.93 15.08 14.58
N ASN A 21 24.05 15.66 15.03
CA ASN A 21 24.28 15.92 16.46
C ASN A 21 23.36 17.04 16.98
N LEU A 22 23.24 18.16 16.23
CA LEU A 22 22.39 19.29 16.65
C LEU A 22 20.90 18.92 16.74
N HIS A 23 20.36 18.18 15.75
CA HIS A 23 18.96 17.74 15.79
C HIS A 23 18.67 16.89 17.03
N THR A 24 19.59 15.99 17.38
CA THR A 24 19.46 15.13 18.56
C THR A 24 19.54 15.94 19.85
N GLU A 25 20.49 16.88 19.95
CA GLU A 25 20.64 17.77 21.12
C GLU A 25 19.40 18.64 21.35
N ILE A 26 18.79 19.18 20.29
CA ILE A 26 17.56 19.99 20.40
C ILE A 26 16.37 19.13 20.82
N HIS A 27 16.21 17.95 20.21
CA HIS A 27 15.14 17.04 20.60
C HIS A 27 15.28 16.61 22.06
N ASP A 28 16.50 16.32 22.52
CA ASP A 28 16.77 15.98 23.91
C ASP A 28 16.48 17.15 24.86
N PHE A 29 16.81 18.38 24.47
CA PHE A 29 16.42 19.58 25.20
C PHE A 29 14.90 19.71 25.31
N LEU A 30 14.16 19.57 24.20
CA LEU A 30 12.70 19.69 24.17
C LEU A 30 12.02 18.60 25.01
N CYS A 31 12.47 17.35 24.91
CA CYS A 31 11.98 16.25 25.74
C CYS A 31 12.24 16.49 27.23
N LEU A 32 13.45 16.93 27.59
CA LEU A 32 13.82 17.20 28.99
C LEU A 32 13.04 18.38 29.56
N PHE A 33 12.86 19.44 28.78
CA PHE A 33 12.10 20.64 29.17
C PHE A 33 10.65 20.28 29.53
N HIS A 34 10.04 19.42 28.70
CA HIS A 34 8.65 19.00 28.84
C HIS A 34 8.44 17.71 29.66
N ASN A 35 9.48 17.18 30.29
CA ASN A 35 9.44 15.92 31.07
C ASN A 35 8.89 14.72 30.27
N VAL A 36 9.19 14.67 28.96
CA VAL A 36 8.79 13.56 28.10
C VAL A 36 9.64 12.34 28.43
N LYS A 37 9.01 11.29 28.96
CA LYS A 37 9.69 10.01 29.22
C LYS A 37 10.08 9.37 27.89
N LYS A 38 11.37 9.25 27.59
CA LYS A 38 11.84 8.39 26.50
C LYS A 38 11.35 6.96 26.78
N ASN A 39 10.74 6.29 25.80
CA ASN A 39 10.43 4.87 25.88
C ASN A 39 11.75 4.07 25.89
N ILE A 40 12.40 3.99 27.05
CA ILE A 40 13.65 3.24 27.26
C ILE A 40 13.33 1.75 27.18
N LYS A 41 13.46 1.16 25.99
CA LYS A 41 13.53 -0.30 25.82
C LYS A 41 14.82 -0.79 25.14
N GLU A 42 15.79 0.08 24.86
CA GLU A 42 17.07 -0.31 24.23
C GLU A 42 18.33 0.11 25.00
N ALA A 43 18.21 0.61 26.25
CA ALA A 43 19.36 0.80 27.13
C ALA A 43 19.17 -0.01 28.42
N SER A 44 20.04 -1.02 28.61
CA SER A 44 20.46 -1.68 29.87
C SER A 44 19.40 -2.06 30.93
N PRO A 45 19.40 -3.30 31.47
CA PRO A 45 18.54 -3.68 32.58
C PRO A 45 19.08 -3.12 33.90
N ASN A 46 18.90 -1.82 34.15
CA ASN A 46 19.01 -1.26 35.51
C ASN A 46 17.70 -0.54 35.86
N PRO A 47 16.92 -1.06 36.82
CA PRO A 47 15.69 -0.43 37.30
C PRO A 47 16.08 0.67 38.29
N SER A 48 16.57 1.81 37.79
CA SER A 48 16.84 2.99 38.62
C SER A 48 16.76 4.27 37.81
N SER A 49 15.63 4.54 37.15
CA SER A 49 15.27 5.93 36.86
C SER A 49 14.70 6.55 38.13
N ALA A 50 15.58 6.82 39.10
CA ALA A 50 15.27 7.79 40.14
C ALA A 50 14.83 9.07 39.44
N ALA A 51 13.74 9.69 39.90
CA ALA A 51 13.32 10.99 39.40
C ALA A 51 14.53 11.93 39.45
N ILE A 52 15.00 12.39 38.29
CA ILE A 52 16.08 13.38 38.22
C ILE A 52 15.58 14.57 39.03
N GLY A 53 16.30 14.94 40.09
CA GLY A 53 15.95 16.11 40.90
C GLY A 53 15.89 17.36 40.02
N GLU A 54 15.00 18.32 40.33
CA GLU A 54 14.80 19.52 39.50
C GLU A 54 16.11 20.28 39.24
N GLU A 55 17.00 20.33 40.23
CA GLU A 55 18.32 20.95 40.11
C GLU A 55 19.21 20.27 39.07
N GLN A 56 19.30 18.94 39.10
CA GLN A 56 20.06 18.15 38.13
C GLN A 56 19.46 18.26 36.72
N ARG A 57 18.13 18.36 36.62
CA ARG A 57 17.44 18.60 35.34
C ARG A 57 17.78 19.98 34.79
N ASN A 58 17.78 21.01 35.63
CA ASN A 58 18.09 22.38 35.24
C ASN A 58 19.56 22.52 34.78
N GLU A 59 20.50 21.87 35.47
CA GLU A 59 21.92 21.82 35.06
C GLU A 59 22.08 21.16 33.68
N GLN A 60 21.36 20.06 33.43
CA GLN A 60 21.37 19.38 32.13
C GLN A 60 20.75 20.25 31.02
N LEU A 61 19.66 20.97 31.31
CA LEU A 61 19.04 21.91 30.37
C LEU A 61 20.00 23.03 29.99
N LEU A 62 20.67 23.66 30.95
CA LEU A 62 21.67 24.70 30.69
C LEU A 62 22.84 24.18 29.85
N LYS A 63 23.35 22.99 30.18
CA LYS A 63 24.43 22.35 29.41
C LYS A 63 24.04 22.09 27.96
N LEU A 64 22.83 21.59 27.71
CA LEU A 64 22.31 21.39 26.35
C LEU A 64 22.14 22.73 25.64
N LEU A 65 21.63 23.75 26.32
CA LEU A 65 21.40 25.06 25.75
C LEU A 65 22.69 25.75 25.31
N TYR A 66 23.77 25.67 26.09
CA TYR A 66 25.09 26.17 25.69
C TYR A 66 25.66 25.45 24.45
N LYS A 67 25.47 24.13 24.36
CA LYS A 67 25.90 23.36 23.18
C LYS A 67 25.13 23.77 21.93
N ILE A 68 23.81 23.85 22.04
CA ILE A 68 22.92 24.29 20.96
C ILE A 68 23.32 25.68 20.50
N LEU A 69 23.53 26.62 21.42
CA LEU A 69 23.96 27.98 21.10
C LEU A 69 25.29 28.03 20.34
N ASN A 70 26.32 27.34 20.83
CA ASN A 70 27.63 27.33 20.19
C ASN A 70 27.57 26.79 18.74
N GLU A 71 26.78 25.74 18.52
CA GLU A 71 26.60 25.17 17.19
C GLU A 71 25.77 26.09 16.27
N ILE A 72 24.73 26.74 16.81
CA ILE A 72 23.94 27.74 16.07
C ILE A 72 24.84 28.91 15.65
N ASP A 73 25.63 29.47 16.56
CA ASP A 73 26.54 30.58 16.26
C ASP A 73 27.56 30.20 15.18
N HIS A 74 28.09 28.98 15.23
CA HIS A 74 28.99 28.46 14.21
C HIS A 74 28.32 28.40 12.84
N ARG A 75 27.09 27.88 12.75
CA ARG A 75 26.34 27.79 11.48
C ARG A 75 25.90 29.15 10.95
N ILE A 76 25.46 30.07 11.81
CA ILE A 76 25.13 31.45 11.41
C ILE A 76 26.37 32.13 10.82
N SER A 77 27.53 31.92 11.44
CA SER A 77 28.80 32.50 10.97
C SER A 77 29.22 31.96 9.59
N ALA A 78 28.95 30.68 9.31
CA ALA A 78 29.22 30.04 8.02
C ALA A 78 28.20 30.38 6.92
N MET A 79 27.03 30.91 7.29
CA MET A 79 25.94 31.23 6.36
C MET A 79 26.30 32.44 5.48
N PRO A 80 25.98 32.43 4.17
CA PRO A 80 26.30 33.54 3.29
C PRO A 80 25.62 34.85 3.69
N GLY A 81 26.26 35.96 3.33
CA GLY A 81 25.70 37.30 3.48
C GLY A 81 24.50 37.57 2.54
N PRO A 82 23.78 38.68 2.76
CA PRO A 82 22.62 39.04 1.93
C PRO A 82 22.97 39.31 0.46
N SER A 83 24.20 39.74 0.18
CA SER A 83 24.71 40.03 -1.17
C SER A 83 25.36 38.83 -1.87
N GLU A 84 25.53 37.70 -1.18
CA GLU A 84 26.18 36.51 -1.71
C GLU A 84 25.14 35.54 -2.33
N PRO A 85 25.52 34.74 -3.34
CA PRO A 85 24.61 33.77 -3.94
C PRO A 85 24.14 32.73 -2.92
N SER A 86 22.86 32.36 -2.97
CA SER A 86 22.28 31.34 -2.08
C SER A 86 22.73 29.94 -2.50
N PRO A 87 23.40 29.15 -1.64
CA PRO A 87 23.47 27.72 -1.87
C PRO A 87 22.05 27.12 -1.84
N PRO A 88 21.81 25.97 -2.50
CA PRO A 88 20.49 25.32 -2.55
C PRO A 88 19.88 25.05 -1.17
N GLU A 89 20.71 24.81 -0.16
CA GLU A 89 20.32 24.47 1.21
C GLU A 89 20.08 25.70 2.10
N TYR A 90 20.33 26.92 1.59
CA TYR A 90 20.28 28.16 2.37
C TYR A 90 18.94 28.36 3.09
N PHE A 91 17.83 28.22 2.35
CA PHE A 91 16.50 28.47 2.91
C PHE A 91 16.13 27.42 3.96
N ASP A 92 16.52 26.16 3.76
CA ASP A 92 16.31 25.08 4.73
C ASP A 92 17.09 25.36 6.03
N ASP A 93 18.38 25.70 5.92
CA ASP A 93 19.25 25.99 7.06
C ASP A 93 18.82 27.25 7.82
N TRP A 94 18.52 28.35 7.11
CA TRP A 94 18.03 29.59 7.75
C TRP A 94 16.73 29.35 8.50
N THR A 95 15.80 28.62 7.88
CA THR A 95 14.50 28.29 8.47
C THR A 95 14.68 27.43 9.71
N PHE A 96 15.52 26.40 9.63
CA PHE A 96 15.85 25.53 10.76
C PHE A 96 16.39 26.33 11.96
N LEU A 97 17.46 27.11 11.76
CA LEU A 97 18.10 27.88 12.84
C LEU A 97 17.12 28.89 13.47
N THR A 98 16.36 29.61 12.65
CA THR A 98 15.40 30.62 13.11
C THR A 98 14.29 30.01 13.95
N TRP A 99 13.66 28.93 13.46
CA TRP A 99 12.55 28.30 14.18
C TRP A 99 13.00 27.61 15.46
N ILE A 100 14.22 27.06 15.52
CA ILE A 100 14.78 26.53 16.77
C ILE A 100 14.93 27.62 17.82
N LEU A 101 15.55 28.75 17.46
CA LEU A 101 15.73 29.87 18.38
C LEU A 101 14.38 30.37 18.89
N LEU A 102 13.43 30.62 17.99
CA LEU A 102 12.06 31.07 18.35
C LEU A 102 11.36 30.07 19.28
N THR A 103 11.48 28.76 18.99
CA THR A 103 10.87 27.68 19.77
C THR A 103 11.43 27.59 21.18
N ILE A 104 12.74 27.80 21.35
CA ILE A 104 13.42 27.77 22.65
C ILE A 104 13.15 29.07 23.44
N ILE A 105 13.30 30.24 22.81
CA ILE A 105 13.02 31.56 23.41
C ILE A 105 11.60 31.60 23.97
N SER A 106 10.61 31.24 23.17
CA SER A 106 9.19 31.25 23.56
C SER A 106 8.93 30.40 24.80
N ARG A 107 9.59 29.24 24.93
CA ARG A 107 9.48 28.34 26.09
C ARG A 107 10.12 28.92 27.34
N ILE A 108 11.32 29.49 27.22
CA ILE A 108 12.05 30.08 28.35
C ILE A 108 11.29 31.31 28.87
N GLU A 109 10.80 32.17 27.98
CA GLU A 109 10.10 33.40 28.36
C GLU A 109 8.67 33.16 28.88
N SER A 110 8.04 32.04 28.53
CA SER A 110 6.67 31.71 28.98
C SER A 110 6.64 30.94 30.31
N ASN A 111 7.73 30.29 30.70
CA ASN A 111 7.76 29.44 31.88
C ASN A 111 8.34 30.19 33.09
N GLN A 112 7.46 30.90 33.82
CA GLN A 112 7.82 31.63 35.04
C GLN A 112 8.16 30.71 36.24
N GLU A 113 7.81 29.42 36.17
CA GLU A 113 7.98 28.44 37.26
C GLU A 113 9.34 27.73 37.23
N LEU A 114 10.02 27.73 36.08
CA LEU A 114 11.44 27.38 36.08
C LEU A 114 12.18 28.53 36.77
N ASN A 115 12.73 28.26 37.96
CA ASN A 115 13.83 29.01 38.58
C ASN A 115 15.11 29.04 37.69
N LEU A 116 14.97 28.94 36.36
CA LEU A 116 16.00 29.18 35.37
C LEU A 116 16.46 30.65 35.41
N LEU A 117 15.69 31.60 35.98
CA LEU A 117 16.05 33.01 36.17
C LEU A 117 17.29 33.27 37.07
N ASN A 118 18.26 32.37 37.10
CA ASN A 118 19.64 32.69 37.41
C ASN A 118 20.25 33.55 36.29
N PHE A 119 21.24 34.37 36.64
CA PHE A 119 22.00 35.25 35.73
C PHE A 119 22.43 34.56 34.41
N GLU A 120 22.78 33.27 34.48
CA GLU A 120 23.27 32.48 33.34
C GLU A 120 22.21 32.22 32.24
N SER A 121 20.93 32.04 32.60
CA SER A 121 19.88 31.85 31.58
C SER A 121 19.53 33.16 30.88
N SER A 122 19.60 34.28 31.61
CA SER A 122 19.42 35.62 31.05
C SER A 122 20.51 35.89 30.01
N GLN A 123 21.76 35.56 30.33
CA GLN A 123 22.88 35.68 29.38
C GLN A 123 22.68 34.80 28.13
N CYS A 124 22.17 33.59 28.32
CA CYS A 124 21.86 32.70 27.21
C CYS A 124 20.74 33.25 26.32
N LEU A 125 19.68 33.80 26.92
CA LEU A 125 18.55 34.39 26.21
C LEU A 125 18.99 35.63 25.41
N GLU A 126 19.84 36.48 25.99
CA GLU A 126 20.44 37.63 25.27
C GLU A 126 21.25 37.16 24.05
N LYS A 127 22.06 36.10 24.18
CA LYS A 127 22.79 35.52 23.05
C LYS A 127 21.85 34.97 21.97
N MET A 128 20.75 34.32 22.36
CA MET A 128 19.74 33.83 21.40
C MET A 128 19.08 34.98 20.63
N HIS A 129 18.74 36.07 21.32
CA HIS A 129 18.18 37.27 20.67
C HIS A 129 19.21 37.92 19.74
N ALA A 130 20.47 38.02 20.14
CA ALA A 130 21.55 38.51 19.28
C ALA A 130 21.72 37.65 18.02
N ALA A 131 21.70 36.32 18.17
CA ALA A 131 21.76 35.38 17.04
C ALA A 131 20.57 35.54 16.07
N LEU A 132 19.35 35.72 16.59
CA LEU A 132 18.16 36.02 15.77
C LEU A 132 18.33 37.32 14.97
N ILE A 133 18.86 38.37 15.57
CA ILE A 133 19.11 39.65 14.88
C ILE A 133 20.10 39.45 13.72
N VAL A 134 21.17 38.67 13.93
CA VAL A 134 22.13 38.34 12.86
C VAL A 134 21.44 37.56 11.73
N LEU A 135 20.56 36.61 12.05
CA LEU A 135 19.79 35.86 11.05
C LEU A 135 18.84 36.77 10.26
N VAL A 136 18.15 37.71 10.92
CA VAL A 136 17.28 38.70 10.25
C VAL A 136 18.07 39.55 9.26
N ASN A 137 19.29 39.96 9.63
CA ASN A 137 20.17 40.74 8.74
C ASN A 137 20.73 39.92 7.58
N LYS A 138 20.80 38.59 7.73
CA LYS A 138 21.19 37.66 6.67
C LYS A 138 20.01 37.23 5.79
N ALA A 139 18.76 37.53 6.16
CA ALA A 139 17.58 37.11 5.41
C ALA A 139 17.57 37.69 3.98
N LYS A 140 17.05 36.89 3.04
CA LYS A 140 16.97 37.20 1.62
C LYS A 140 15.53 37.50 1.22
N PRO A 141 15.30 38.11 0.04
CA PRO A 141 13.96 38.29 -0.49
C PRO A 141 13.22 36.96 -0.58
N ILE A 142 11.90 37.00 -0.35
CA ILE A 142 11.08 35.80 -0.48
C ILE A 142 11.00 35.36 -1.95
N GLU A 143 11.08 34.06 -2.18
CA GLU A 143 11.01 33.45 -3.51
C GLU A 143 9.74 32.56 -3.62
N PRO A 144 9.15 32.42 -4.82
CA PRO A 144 8.06 31.48 -5.03
C PRO A 144 8.56 30.03 -4.91
N PRO A 145 7.79 29.11 -4.30
CA PRO A 145 8.13 27.68 -4.30
C PRO A 145 8.39 27.12 -5.70
N ALA A 146 9.51 26.38 -5.87
CA ALA A 146 10.00 25.94 -7.18
C ALA A 146 9.07 24.97 -7.97
N LEU A 147 8.04 24.43 -7.33
CA LEU A 147 7.16 23.38 -7.88
C LEU A 147 5.98 23.83 -8.70
N LEU A 148 5.67 25.10 -8.60
CA LEU A 148 4.41 25.63 -9.06
C LEU A 148 4.74 26.69 -10.09
N ASP A 149 4.02 26.69 -11.21
CA ASP A 149 4.04 27.78 -12.19
C ASP A 149 3.32 29.00 -11.59
N ILE A 150 3.83 29.49 -10.44
CA ILE A 150 3.25 30.52 -9.56
C ILE A 150 3.15 31.85 -10.27
N THR A 151 3.88 32.03 -11.37
CA THR A 151 3.75 33.20 -12.24
C THR A 151 2.30 33.39 -12.74
N LYS A 152 1.47 32.33 -12.68
CA LYS A 152 0.05 32.34 -13.05
C LYS A 152 -0.92 32.27 -11.87
N ASP A 153 -0.44 32.14 -10.62
CA ASP A 153 -1.32 32.07 -9.45
C ASP A 153 -1.65 33.48 -8.92
N PRO A 154 -2.90 33.97 -9.07
CA PRO A 154 -3.30 35.28 -8.60
C PRO A 154 -3.22 35.44 -7.08
N TYR A 155 -3.27 34.35 -6.30
CA TYR A 155 -3.22 34.41 -4.83
C TYR A 155 -1.81 34.69 -4.31
N TYR A 156 -0.77 34.24 -5.03
CA TYR A 156 0.61 34.52 -4.61
C TYR A 156 0.95 36.00 -4.74
N GLY A 157 0.55 36.65 -5.84
CA GLY A 157 0.78 38.09 -6.03
C GLY A 157 0.16 38.93 -4.92
N GLN A 158 -1.10 38.65 -4.57
CA GLN A 158 -1.80 39.32 -3.46
C GLN A 158 -1.12 39.09 -2.11
N PHE A 159 -0.73 37.84 -1.83
CA PHE A 159 0.03 37.51 -0.63
C PHE A 159 1.37 38.26 -0.58
N TYR A 160 2.14 38.26 -1.67
CA TYR A 160 3.44 38.91 -1.78
C TYR A 160 3.34 40.41 -1.50
N GLU A 161 2.39 41.11 -2.12
CA GLU A 161 2.16 42.54 -1.90
C GLU A 161 1.78 42.84 -0.44
N SER A 162 0.87 42.05 0.14
CA SER A 162 0.49 42.20 1.55
C SER A 162 1.65 41.90 2.51
N TYR A 163 2.50 40.94 2.16
CA TYR A 163 3.69 40.57 2.94
C TYR A 163 4.71 41.71 2.96
N VAL A 164 5.03 42.26 1.79
CA VAL A 164 5.94 43.42 1.67
C VAL A 164 5.37 44.63 2.42
N THR A 165 4.07 44.90 2.29
CA THR A 165 3.38 45.99 3.02
C THR A 165 3.47 45.80 4.54
N THR A 166 3.34 44.57 5.02
CA THR A 166 3.48 44.25 6.46
C THR A 166 4.91 44.49 6.94
N LEU A 167 5.93 44.12 6.16
CA LEU A 167 7.32 44.39 6.50
C LEU A 167 7.64 45.89 6.55
N HIS A 168 7.10 46.68 5.62
CA HIS A 168 7.22 48.14 5.65
C HIS A 168 6.54 48.71 6.90
N ALA A 169 5.31 48.31 7.22
CA ALA A 169 4.61 48.77 8.43
C ALA A 169 5.38 48.43 9.73
N LEU A 170 6.02 47.26 9.78
CA LEU A 170 6.87 46.85 10.90
C LEU A 170 8.13 47.73 11.00
N HIS A 171 8.77 48.01 9.86
CA HIS A 171 9.94 48.88 9.79
C HIS A 171 9.61 50.33 10.19
N ASP A 172 8.46 50.86 9.78
CA ASP A 172 8.00 52.20 10.13
C ASP A 172 7.76 52.31 11.64
N LEU A 173 7.08 51.32 12.24
CA LEU A 173 6.86 51.26 13.69
C LEU A 173 8.18 51.18 14.46
N TYR A 174 9.13 50.36 13.97
CA TYR A 174 10.46 50.23 14.56
C TYR A 174 11.25 51.55 14.52
N THR A 175 11.27 52.21 13.35
CA THR A 175 11.99 53.47 13.14
C THR A 175 11.38 54.59 13.99
N PHE A 176 10.04 54.65 14.05
CA PHE A 176 9.34 55.57 14.94
C PHE A 176 9.71 55.34 16.41
N SER A 177 9.73 54.08 16.86
CA SER A 177 10.09 53.72 18.24
C SER A 177 11.54 54.08 18.59
N LYS A 178 12.45 54.10 17.61
CA LYS A 178 13.85 54.54 17.82
C LYS A 178 14.01 56.06 17.81
N ALA A 179 13.26 56.76 16.95
CA ALA A 179 13.33 58.22 16.83
C ALA A 179 12.69 58.94 18.03
N SER A 180 11.65 58.37 18.63
CA SER A 180 10.83 58.97 19.70
C SER A 180 11.43 58.84 21.11
N ASN A 181 12.74 58.61 21.25
CA ASN A 181 13.46 58.36 22.52
C ASN A 181 13.21 59.40 23.64
N HIS A 182 12.57 60.55 23.41
CA HIS A 182 12.39 61.61 24.40
C HIS A 182 10.94 62.08 24.67
N GLN A 183 9.91 61.64 23.93
CA GLN A 183 8.49 61.89 24.24
C GLN A 183 7.65 61.08 23.23
N CYS A 184 7.26 59.86 23.58
CA CYS A 184 6.37 59.08 22.72
C CYS A 184 4.95 59.63 22.87
N GLU A 185 4.42 60.31 21.85
CA GLU A 185 2.99 60.58 21.77
C GLU A 185 2.26 59.24 21.62
N THR A 186 1.62 58.79 22.70
CA THR A 186 0.96 57.47 22.81
C THR A 186 0.01 57.21 21.64
N VAL A 187 -0.66 58.26 21.14
CA VAL A 187 -1.64 58.19 20.04
C VAL A 187 -1.01 57.82 18.69
N GLU A 188 0.16 58.37 18.35
CA GLU A 188 0.83 58.06 17.08
C GLU A 188 1.42 56.64 17.08
N TYR A 189 1.99 56.21 18.21
CA TYR A 189 2.42 54.83 18.40
C TYR A 189 1.26 53.84 18.25
N GLU A 190 0.13 54.11 18.92
CA GLU A 190 -1.08 53.30 18.80
C GLU A 190 -1.62 53.24 17.36
N ARG A 191 -1.53 54.34 16.61
CA ARG A 191 -1.90 54.36 15.18
C ARG A 191 -0.99 53.48 14.34
N HIS A 192 0.33 53.61 14.47
CA HIS A 192 1.29 52.78 13.75
C HIS A 192 1.19 51.30 14.14
N PHE A 193 0.97 51.00 15.43
CA PHE A 193 0.74 49.65 15.91
C PHE A 193 -0.56 49.04 15.36
N SER A 194 -1.65 49.81 15.36
CA SER A 194 -2.93 49.37 14.80
C SER A 194 -2.84 49.11 13.29
N GLN A 195 -2.08 49.95 12.57
CA GLN A 195 -1.78 49.75 11.16
C GLN A 195 -1.01 48.44 10.95
N LEU A 196 0.10 48.22 11.68
CA LEU A 196 0.86 46.96 11.62
C LEU A 196 -0.05 45.75 11.91
N LYS A 197 -0.85 45.82 12.97
CA LYS A 197 -1.78 44.74 13.33
C LYS A 197 -2.73 44.41 12.19
N SER A 198 -3.34 45.42 11.57
CA SER A 198 -4.26 45.23 10.43
C SER A 198 -3.56 44.61 9.22
N GLN A 199 -2.35 45.10 8.89
CA GLN A 199 -1.59 44.59 7.76
C GLN A 199 -1.12 43.15 7.99
N LEU A 200 -0.65 42.83 9.19
CA LEU A 200 -0.23 41.49 9.57
C LEU A 200 -1.41 40.51 9.50
N VAL A 201 -2.58 40.85 10.05
CA VAL A 201 -3.76 39.98 9.98
C VAL A 201 -4.13 39.69 8.52
N ASN A 202 -4.18 40.72 7.68
CA ASN A 202 -4.46 40.55 6.24
C ASN A 202 -3.42 39.65 5.55
N CYS A 203 -2.13 39.88 5.83
CA CYS A 203 -1.04 39.07 5.29
C CYS A 203 -1.16 37.60 5.71
N LEU A 204 -1.49 37.34 6.97
CA LEU A 204 -1.63 35.98 7.50
C LEU A 204 -2.85 35.27 6.90
N GLU A 205 -3.97 35.95 6.67
CA GLU A 205 -5.13 35.37 6.00
C GLU A 205 -4.86 35.05 4.52
N LEU A 206 -4.18 35.95 3.79
CA LEU A 206 -3.76 35.70 2.42
C LEU A 206 -2.74 34.55 2.34
N HIS A 207 -1.84 34.43 3.31
CA HIS A 207 -0.92 33.30 3.42
C HIS A 207 -1.67 31.97 3.62
N LYS A 208 -2.66 31.93 4.52
CA LYS A 208 -3.52 30.75 4.73
C LYS A 208 -4.26 30.37 3.45
N LEU A 209 -4.86 31.34 2.76
CA LEU A 209 -5.60 31.13 1.51
C LEU A 209 -4.70 30.54 0.41
N PHE A 210 -3.53 31.13 0.21
CA PHE A 210 -2.52 30.64 -0.75
C PHE A 210 -2.10 29.21 -0.40
N CYS A 211 -1.72 28.96 0.86
CA CYS A 211 -1.31 27.63 1.31
C CYS A 211 -2.41 26.59 1.11
N ASN A 212 -3.65 26.90 1.50
CA ASN A 212 -4.78 25.98 1.39
C ASN A 212 -5.07 25.60 -0.07
N THR A 213 -4.99 26.57 -0.98
CA THR A 213 -5.15 26.33 -2.43
C THR A 213 -4.05 25.42 -2.95
N GLN A 214 -2.79 25.72 -2.63
CA GLN A 214 -1.64 24.96 -3.13
C GLN A 214 -1.52 23.56 -2.54
N ARG A 215 -1.94 23.37 -1.30
CA ARG A 215 -1.98 22.06 -0.64
C ARG A 215 -2.88 21.06 -1.34
N VAL A 216 -4.01 21.50 -1.91
CA VAL A 216 -4.91 20.59 -2.65
C VAL A 216 -4.16 19.95 -3.82
N TYR A 217 -3.44 20.75 -4.60
CA TYR A 217 -2.60 20.25 -5.69
C TYR A 217 -1.45 19.38 -5.18
N LEU A 218 -0.76 19.82 -4.12
CA LEU A 218 0.34 19.07 -3.53
C LEU A 218 -0.10 17.69 -3.03
N TRP A 219 -1.20 17.62 -2.28
CA TRP A 219 -1.71 16.35 -1.75
C TRP A 219 -2.32 15.47 -2.83
N HIS A 220 -2.98 16.03 -3.83
CA HIS A 220 -3.44 15.27 -4.99
C HIS A 220 -2.27 14.61 -5.73
N ALA A 221 -1.19 15.35 -5.97
CA ALA A 221 0.02 14.82 -6.59
C ALA A 221 0.72 13.78 -5.69
N MET A 222 0.73 14.00 -4.37
CA MET A 222 1.27 13.04 -3.39
C MET A 222 0.52 11.72 -3.43
N ARG A 223 -0.82 11.77 -3.40
CA ARG A 223 -1.67 10.58 -3.47
C ARG A 223 -1.50 9.84 -4.78
N SER A 224 -1.44 10.57 -5.88
CA SER A 224 -1.18 9.97 -7.20
C SER A 224 0.17 9.25 -7.21
N SER A 225 1.24 9.86 -6.68
CA SER A 225 2.56 9.22 -6.58
C SER A 225 2.57 8.00 -5.65
N GLN A 226 1.85 8.04 -4.53
CA GLN A 226 1.67 6.89 -3.64
C GLN A 226 0.95 5.73 -4.37
N ILE A 227 -0.08 6.02 -5.16
CA ILE A 227 -0.81 5.02 -5.96
C ILE A 227 0.06 4.46 -7.08
N GLU A 228 0.86 5.29 -7.75
CA GLU A 228 1.81 4.83 -8.75
C GLU A 228 2.83 3.86 -8.16
N LYS A 229 3.38 4.16 -6.97
CA LYS A 229 4.20 3.20 -6.22
C LYS A 229 3.44 1.92 -5.89
N MET A 230 2.14 2.01 -5.60
CA MET A 230 1.31 0.84 -5.32
C MET A 230 0.97 0.01 -6.56
N THR A 231 1.08 0.55 -7.77
CA THR A 231 0.67 -0.12 -9.03
C THR A 231 1.83 -0.46 -9.97
N LYS A 232 2.91 0.34 -10.02
CA LYS A 232 4.04 0.16 -10.94
C LYS A 232 5.22 -0.54 -10.26
N TYR A 233 5.82 -1.51 -10.96
CA TYR A 233 7.05 -2.16 -10.51
C TYR A 233 8.25 -1.24 -10.74
N GLY A 234 9.17 -1.15 -9.77
CA GLY A 234 10.42 -0.37 -9.89
C GLY A 234 10.29 1.16 -9.79
N PHE A 235 9.16 1.69 -9.29
CA PHE A 235 8.92 3.13 -9.18
C PHE A 235 9.65 3.77 -7.97
N ASP A 236 10.30 4.93 -8.17
CA ASP A 236 10.99 5.70 -7.12
C ASP A 236 10.24 7.00 -6.77
N ASN A 237 9.88 7.17 -5.49
CA ASN A 237 9.10 8.31 -4.98
C ASN A 237 9.98 9.50 -4.53
N LYS A 238 11.31 9.40 -4.59
CA LYS A 238 12.21 10.42 -4.00
C LYS A 238 12.00 11.83 -4.55
N GLY A 239 11.74 11.97 -5.86
CA GLY A 239 11.57 13.28 -6.51
C GLY A 239 10.39 14.10 -5.97
N PHE A 240 9.27 13.42 -5.68
CA PHE A 240 8.06 14.09 -5.22
C PHE A 240 8.11 14.45 -3.72
N MET A 241 8.71 13.59 -2.89
CA MET A 241 8.86 13.88 -1.45
C MET A 241 9.72 15.13 -1.19
N ASN A 242 10.84 15.27 -1.91
CA ASN A 242 11.69 16.45 -1.84
C ASN A 242 10.93 17.72 -2.23
N SER A 243 10.03 17.58 -3.20
CA SER A 243 9.22 18.67 -3.68
C SER A 243 8.25 19.19 -2.60
N ALA A 244 7.49 18.29 -1.98
CA ALA A 244 6.62 18.65 -0.86
C ALA A 244 7.42 19.28 0.30
N MET A 245 8.61 18.76 0.60
CA MET A 245 9.48 19.32 1.63
C MET A 245 9.88 20.76 1.35
N SER A 246 10.29 21.06 0.12
CA SER A 246 10.63 22.43 -0.30
C SER A 246 9.45 23.40 -0.16
N PHE A 247 8.21 22.97 -0.40
CA PHE A 247 7.03 23.81 -0.19
C PHE A 247 6.89 24.23 1.29
N TYR A 248 6.93 23.27 2.23
CA TYR A 248 6.81 23.58 3.65
C TYR A 248 7.97 24.44 4.17
N SER A 249 9.21 24.15 3.74
CA SER A 249 10.37 24.97 4.09
C SER A 249 10.23 26.42 3.63
N ASN A 250 9.77 26.65 2.39
CA ASN A 250 9.57 28.01 1.86
C ASN A 250 8.45 28.77 2.60
N MET A 251 7.34 28.11 2.93
CA MET A 251 6.27 28.78 3.68
C MET A 251 6.70 29.10 5.11
N LEU A 252 7.45 28.21 5.75
CA LEU A 252 8.05 28.47 7.06
C LEU A 252 9.11 29.56 7.02
N TYR A 253 9.87 29.69 5.93
CA TYR A 253 10.83 30.77 5.75
C TYR A 253 10.13 32.13 5.83
N ASN A 254 9.05 32.30 5.05
CA ASN A 254 8.28 33.54 4.99
C ASN A 254 7.71 33.93 6.37
N LEU A 255 7.09 32.97 7.07
CA LEU A 255 6.59 33.20 8.43
C LEU A 255 7.72 33.44 9.44
N GLY A 256 8.87 32.79 9.24
CA GLY A 256 10.05 32.90 10.09
C GLY A 256 10.65 34.30 10.04
N VAL A 257 10.69 34.94 8.88
CA VAL A 257 11.15 36.34 8.74
C VAL A 257 10.26 37.30 9.51
N LEU A 258 8.93 37.14 9.45
CA LEU A 258 7.99 37.94 10.24
C LEU A 258 8.18 37.69 11.74
N ALA A 259 8.22 36.43 12.16
CA ALA A 259 8.36 36.04 13.57
C ALA A 259 9.68 36.52 14.18
N ALA A 260 10.80 36.35 13.47
CA ALA A 260 12.12 36.78 13.94
C ALA A 260 12.21 38.31 14.07
N ARG A 261 11.64 39.07 13.12
CA ARG A 261 11.60 40.54 13.21
C ARG A 261 10.70 41.02 14.35
N LEU A 262 9.54 40.40 14.55
CA LEU A 262 8.65 40.73 15.68
C LEU A 262 9.31 40.41 17.02
N GLN A 263 9.97 39.25 17.15
CA GLN A 263 10.69 38.88 18.37
C GLN A 263 11.88 39.79 18.65
N GLY A 264 12.65 40.16 17.61
CA GLY A 264 13.74 41.14 17.73
C GLY A 264 13.24 42.51 18.19
N PHE A 265 12.15 43.01 17.59
CA PHE A 265 11.53 44.27 18.01
C PHE A 265 11.02 44.21 19.46
N ARG A 266 10.40 43.10 19.86
CA ARG A 266 9.95 42.86 21.24
C ARG A 266 11.12 42.87 22.24
N TYR A 267 12.25 42.28 21.88
CA TYR A 267 13.45 42.27 22.73
C TYR A 267 14.06 43.67 22.88
N GLU A 268 14.21 44.42 21.78
CA GLU A 268 14.74 45.80 21.81
C GLU A 268 13.83 46.75 22.60
N THR A 269 12.50 46.62 22.44
CA THR A 269 11.55 47.45 23.21
C THR A 269 11.53 47.11 24.70
N GLY A 270 11.61 45.82 25.05
CA GLY A 270 11.68 45.37 26.45
C GLY A 270 12.98 45.76 27.17
N THR A 271 14.10 45.85 26.46
CA THR A 271 15.39 46.29 27.01
C THR A 271 15.51 47.82 27.11
N CYS A 272 14.87 48.57 26.20
CA CYS A 272 14.94 50.04 26.18
C CYS A 272 13.84 50.77 26.98
N GLN A 273 12.69 50.16 27.29
CA GLN A 273 11.53 50.89 27.85
C GLN A 273 11.02 50.32 29.18
N SER A 274 11.24 51.07 30.27
CA SER A 274 10.53 50.87 31.55
C SER A 274 9.19 51.63 31.64
N ARG A 275 8.72 52.31 30.57
CA ARG A 275 7.67 53.36 30.72
C ARG A 275 6.56 53.45 29.67
N ILE A 276 6.56 52.71 28.56
CA ILE A 276 5.61 52.99 27.44
C ILE A 276 4.37 52.09 27.42
N CYS A 277 4.41 50.86 27.92
CA CYS A 277 3.21 50.03 28.02
C CYS A 277 3.37 48.95 29.10
N LYS A 278 2.40 48.81 30.03
CA LYS A 278 2.39 47.70 31.01
C LYS A 278 2.03 46.36 30.38
N THR A 279 1.48 46.38 29.18
CA THR A 279 1.11 45.21 28.36
C THR A 279 2.17 44.98 27.28
N ASP A 280 2.38 43.73 26.89
CA ASP A 280 3.28 43.31 25.80
C ASP A 280 2.44 43.03 24.54
N PRO A 281 2.06 44.05 23.75
CA PRO A 281 1.16 43.88 22.62
C PRO A 281 1.82 43.20 21.42
N ILE A 282 3.15 43.26 21.31
CA ILE A 282 3.92 42.62 20.24
C ILE A 282 3.88 41.10 20.39
N ARG A 283 3.87 40.58 21.63
CA ARG A 283 3.67 39.14 21.90
C ARG A 283 2.41 38.59 21.25
N ASN A 284 1.30 39.32 21.26
CA ASN A 284 0.06 38.86 20.62
C ASN A 284 0.16 38.79 19.09
N LEU A 285 0.91 39.71 18.47
CA LEU A 285 1.21 39.65 17.03
C LEU A 285 2.08 38.44 16.71
N LEU A 286 3.09 38.16 17.54
CA LEU A 286 3.97 36.99 17.39
C LEU A 286 3.18 35.67 17.55
N LEU A 287 2.31 35.58 18.57
CA LEU A 287 1.45 34.42 18.78
C LEU A 287 0.53 34.18 17.57
N SER A 288 0.02 35.25 16.95
CA SER A 288 -0.78 35.13 15.72
C SER A 288 0.02 34.49 14.57
N VAL A 289 1.31 34.79 14.44
CA VAL A 289 2.19 34.13 13.45
C VAL A 289 2.39 32.66 13.82
N PHE A 290 2.62 32.35 15.10
CA PHE A 290 2.77 30.96 15.57
C PHE A 290 1.51 30.12 15.37
N ASP A 291 0.31 30.69 15.54
CA ASP A 291 -0.95 30.00 15.25
C ASP A 291 -1.05 29.62 13.76
N VAL A 292 -0.63 30.51 12.86
CA VAL A 292 -0.57 30.20 11.42
C VAL A 292 0.45 29.13 11.10
N VAL A 293 1.57 29.07 11.82
CA VAL A 293 2.55 27.98 11.70
C VAL A 293 1.94 26.66 12.13
N ASP A 294 1.20 26.60 13.23
CA ASP A 294 0.55 25.36 13.67
C ASP A 294 -0.53 24.90 12.66
N ILE A 295 -1.27 25.84 12.04
CA ILE A 295 -2.20 25.54 10.94
C ILE A 295 -1.43 25.03 9.70
N LEU A 296 -0.28 25.62 9.38
CA LEU A 296 0.59 25.15 8.31
C LEU A 296 1.07 23.72 8.62
N LEU A 297 1.58 23.45 9.82
CA LEU A 297 2.12 22.13 10.17
C LEU A 297 1.06 21.05 10.42
N SER A 298 -0.22 21.42 10.52
CA SER A 298 -1.34 20.49 10.78
C SER A 298 -1.45 19.31 9.80
N ASP A 299 -0.87 19.43 8.61
CA ASP A 299 -0.80 18.39 7.58
C ASP A 299 0.64 18.12 7.09
N SER A 300 1.68 18.51 7.83
CA SER A 300 3.07 18.32 7.39
C SER A 300 3.63 16.92 7.62
N THR A 301 2.79 15.88 7.66
CA THR A 301 3.20 14.48 7.82
C THR A 301 2.57 13.57 6.79
N VAL A 302 3.33 12.59 6.33
CA VAL A 302 2.84 11.56 5.41
C VAL A 302 3.09 10.17 6.00
N CYS A 303 2.07 9.32 5.89
CA CYS A 303 2.18 7.89 6.16
C CYS A 303 2.65 7.19 4.87
N VAL A 304 3.86 6.65 4.89
CA VAL A 304 4.37 5.81 3.80
C VAL A 304 3.76 4.41 3.95
N GLU A 305 3.36 3.82 2.82
CA GLU A 305 2.64 2.56 2.78
C GLU A 305 3.49 1.46 3.46
N PRO A 306 2.93 0.76 4.45
CA PRO A 306 3.67 -0.23 5.23
C PRO A 306 4.03 -1.49 4.42
N SER A 307 3.31 -1.75 3.33
CA SER A 307 3.48 -2.93 2.51
C SER A 307 3.34 -2.57 1.03
N GLN A 308 4.06 -3.31 0.18
CA GLN A 308 3.89 -3.20 -1.26
C GLN A 308 2.51 -3.68 -1.76
N ASN A 309 1.79 -4.42 -0.91
CA ASN A 309 0.47 -4.99 -1.14
C ASN A 309 -0.56 -4.31 -0.23
N PRO A 310 -1.74 -3.90 -0.73
CA PRO A 310 -2.78 -3.26 0.07
C PRO A 310 -3.55 -4.20 1.01
N ILE A 311 -3.15 -5.47 1.13
CA ILE A 311 -3.79 -6.44 2.02
C ILE A 311 -2.87 -6.74 3.20
N LEU A 312 -3.32 -6.37 4.39
CA LEU A 312 -2.65 -6.75 5.62
C LEU A 312 -3.25 -8.05 6.15
N VAL A 313 -2.40 -9.05 6.36
CA VAL A 313 -2.82 -10.31 6.97
C VAL A 313 -2.63 -10.21 8.48
N THR A 314 -3.68 -10.53 9.26
CA THR A 314 -3.61 -10.46 10.73
C THR A 314 -2.50 -11.36 11.25
N ASN A 315 -1.79 -10.87 12.28
CA ASN A 315 -0.62 -11.52 12.87
C ASN A 315 0.61 -11.64 11.95
N ASN A 316 0.58 -11.06 10.74
CA ASN A 316 1.80 -10.86 9.96
C ASN A 316 2.48 -9.56 10.37
N LEU A 317 3.81 -9.58 10.37
CA LEU A 317 4.62 -8.40 10.64
C LEU A 317 4.66 -7.52 9.39
N PHE A 318 4.54 -6.21 9.60
CA PHE A 318 4.78 -5.21 8.57
C PHE A 318 5.59 -4.03 9.15
N PRO A 319 6.48 -3.43 8.34
CA PRO A 319 7.15 -2.19 8.71
C PRO A 319 6.20 -1.00 8.56
N MET A 320 6.44 0.07 9.30
CA MET A 320 5.72 1.34 9.17
C MET A 320 6.73 2.48 9.17
N LYS A 321 6.59 3.40 8.21
CA LYS A 321 7.38 4.62 8.12
C LYS A 321 6.45 5.83 7.99
N ILE A 322 6.58 6.77 8.91
CA ILE A 322 5.93 8.08 8.87
C ILE A 322 7.03 9.11 8.62
N VAL A 323 6.79 10.06 7.73
CA VAL A 323 7.79 11.06 7.34
C VAL A 323 7.23 12.45 7.57
N SER A 324 8.02 13.31 8.22
CA SER A 324 7.74 14.75 8.26
C SER A 324 8.10 15.39 6.93
N LEU A 325 7.17 16.15 6.38
CA LEU A 325 7.38 17.01 5.21
C LEU A 325 8.07 18.32 5.60
N CYS A 326 8.23 18.60 6.89
CA CYS A 326 8.95 19.77 7.38
C CYS A 326 10.25 19.36 8.09
N ARG A 327 11.39 19.90 7.63
CA ARG A 327 12.71 19.63 8.21
C ARG A 327 12.96 20.36 9.54
N SER A 328 12.26 21.47 9.76
CA SER A 328 12.44 22.36 10.92
C SER A 328 11.48 22.06 12.08
N THR A 329 10.75 20.95 12.03
CA THR A 329 9.76 20.56 13.04
C THR A 329 10.27 19.40 13.89
N PHE A 330 10.02 19.47 15.22
CA PHE A 330 10.36 18.42 16.17
C PHE A 330 9.12 17.77 16.73
N PHE A 331 9.20 16.46 16.93
CA PHE A 331 8.07 15.63 17.35
C PHE A 331 8.33 15.08 18.74
N LYS A 332 7.27 14.96 19.53
CA LYS A 332 7.26 14.22 20.79
C LYS A 332 7.04 12.74 20.52
N ASP A 333 6.02 12.42 19.72
CA ASP A 333 5.70 11.06 19.31
C ASP A 333 4.80 10.98 18.07
N PHE A 334 4.74 9.79 17.49
CA PHE A 334 3.84 9.44 16.40
C PHE A 334 2.84 8.39 16.87
N THR A 335 1.58 8.78 17.05
CA THR A 335 0.50 7.87 17.41
C THR A 335 -0.18 7.31 16.15
N ILE A 336 -0.41 6.00 16.11
CA ILE A 336 -1.03 5.30 14.99
C ILE A 336 -2.25 4.54 15.48
N GLN A 337 -3.34 4.68 14.73
CA GLN A 337 -4.59 3.95 14.90
C GLN A 337 -5.05 3.40 13.54
N ILE A 338 -5.71 2.24 13.52
CA ILE A 338 -6.44 1.78 12.34
C ILE A 338 -7.89 2.25 12.46
N VAL A 339 -8.43 2.89 11.44
CA VAL A 339 -9.81 3.40 11.41
C VAL A 339 -10.56 2.85 10.20
N SER A 340 -11.89 2.80 10.26
CA SER A 340 -12.72 2.43 9.09
C SER A 340 -12.81 3.58 8.08
N GLU A 341 -13.28 3.29 6.87
CA GLU A 341 -13.53 4.29 5.82
C GLU A 341 -14.41 5.46 6.32
N GLU A 342 -15.48 5.19 7.08
CA GLU A 342 -16.39 6.24 7.58
C GLU A 342 -15.74 7.13 8.64
N VAL A 343 -14.92 6.52 9.52
CA VAL A 343 -14.17 7.26 10.54
C VAL A 343 -13.07 8.09 9.90
N ALA A 344 -12.41 7.56 8.85
CA ALA A 344 -11.43 8.31 8.07
C ALA A 344 -12.06 9.55 7.41
N ALA A 345 -13.28 9.44 6.87
CA ALA A 345 -14.01 10.58 6.32
C ALA A 345 -14.31 11.65 7.37
N THR A 346 -14.72 11.22 8.57
CA THR A 346 -14.95 12.12 9.71
C THR A 346 -13.65 12.82 10.13
N ILE A 347 -12.54 12.09 10.18
CA ILE A 347 -11.21 12.64 10.49
C ILE A 347 -10.81 13.71 9.46
N GLN A 348 -10.97 13.42 8.16
CA GLN A 348 -10.66 14.37 7.10
C GLN A 348 -11.51 15.64 7.20
N GLN A 349 -12.81 15.51 7.44
CA GLN A 349 -13.71 16.67 7.63
C GLN A 349 -13.27 17.53 8.81
N GLU A 350 -12.92 16.92 9.95
CA GLU A 350 -12.45 17.64 11.13
C GLU A 350 -11.08 18.31 10.88
N MET A 351 -10.19 17.66 10.11
CA MET A 351 -8.93 18.27 9.67
C MET A 351 -9.17 19.49 8.78
N HIS A 352 -10.14 19.44 7.87
CA HIS A 352 -10.52 20.60 7.06
C HIS A 352 -11.11 21.72 7.91
N ARG A 353 -11.99 21.40 8.86
CA ARG A 353 -12.60 22.38 9.78
C ARG A 353 -11.55 23.11 10.59
N ARG A 354 -10.57 22.39 11.18
CA ARG A 354 -9.47 22.99 11.95
C ARG A 354 -8.62 23.99 11.17
N LYS A 355 -8.48 23.80 9.85
CA LYS A 355 -7.75 24.74 8.99
C LYS A 355 -8.50 26.06 8.78
N LEU A 356 -9.82 26.07 8.96
CA LEU A 356 -10.67 27.25 8.85
C LEU A 356 -10.90 27.91 10.22
N ASP A 357 -11.21 27.11 11.24
CA ASP A 357 -11.68 27.57 12.55
C ASP A 357 -10.59 27.62 13.64
N GLY A 358 -9.39 27.10 13.37
CA GLY A 358 -8.24 27.11 14.29
C GLY A 358 -7.91 25.77 14.98
N THR A 359 -7.01 25.80 15.97
CA THR A 359 -6.25 24.65 16.52
C THR A 359 -6.97 23.86 17.63
N GLN A 360 -8.29 23.66 17.55
CA GLN A 360 -9.02 22.85 18.54
C GLN A 360 -8.58 21.37 18.50
N SER A 361 -8.52 20.66 19.63
CA SER A 361 -8.17 19.22 19.66
C SER A 361 -9.23 18.34 18.99
N MET A 362 -8.85 17.35 18.17
CA MET A 362 -9.79 16.35 17.66
C MET A 362 -10.29 15.52 18.84
N GLY A 363 -11.58 15.19 18.82
CA GLY A 363 -12.14 14.21 19.73
C GLY A 363 -11.55 12.81 19.50
N PRO A 364 -11.73 11.89 20.47
CA PRO A 364 -11.31 10.50 20.29
C PRO A 364 -12.10 9.86 19.14
N THR A 365 -11.39 9.11 18.29
CA THR A 365 -11.97 8.38 17.17
C THR A 365 -11.99 6.88 17.46
N PRO A 366 -13.07 6.17 17.12
CA PRO A 366 -13.16 4.74 17.36
C PRO A 366 -12.18 3.97 16.46
N SER A 367 -11.55 2.93 17.01
CA SER A 367 -10.63 2.08 16.27
C SER A 367 -11.37 1.05 15.42
N GLY A 368 -10.94 0.88 14.17
CA GLY A 368 -11.43 -0.16 13.26
C GLY A 368 -10.76 -1.53 13.49
N ALA A 369 -9.52 -1.53 13.98
CA ALA A 369 -8.76 -2.74 14.28
C ALA A 369 -7.65 -2.47 15.31
N LEU A 370 -7.19 -3.52 15.99
CA LEU A 370 -6.15 -3.41 17.00
C LEU A 370 -4.75 -3.56 16.40
N LEU A 371 -3.79 -2.86 16.99
CA LEU A 371 -2.38 -2.89 16.65
C LEU A 371 -1.55 -3.45 17.80
N ALA A 372 -0.45 -4.11 17.47
CA ALA A 372 0.51 -4.56 18.46
C ALA A 372 1.95 -4.33 17.96
N MET A 373 2.85 -3.99 18.89
CA MET A 373 4.26 -3.76 18.63
C MET A 373 5.09 -4.91 19.18
N LYS A 374 5.93 -5.53 18.34
CA LYS A 374 6.83 -6.61 18.77
C LYS A 374 8.27 -6.11 18.89
N PRO A 375 9.01 -6.42 19.98
CA PRO A 375 10.39 -5.97 20.17
C PRO A 375 11.32 -6.38 19.02
N SER A 376 12.19 -5.46 18.63
CA SER A 376 13.31 -5.65 17.69
C SER A 376 14.34 -6.69 18.19
N SER A 377 14.56 -6.77 19.51
CA SER A 377 15.62 -7.58 20.13
C SER A 377 15.27 -9.05 20.44
N GLY A 378 14.06 -9.51 20.10
CA GLY A 378 13.53 -10.82 20.49
C GLY A 378 13.30 -11.83 19.35
N VAL A 379 13.71 -11.53 18.12
CA VAL A 379 13.52 -12.43 16.99
C VAL A 379 14.72 -13.38 16.91
N LYS A 380 14.56 -14.66 17.31
CA LYS A 380 15.62 -15.68 17.21
C LYS A 380 16.20 -15.71 15.79
N ARG A 381 17.51 -15.50 15.69
CA ARG A 381 18.35 -15.24 14.49
C ARG A 381 18.27 -16.22 13.32
N ASN A 382 17.44 -17.26 13.34
CA ASN A 382 17.52 -18.32 12.32
C ASN A 382 16.37 -18.39 11.31
N ASN A 383 15.32 -17.55 11.39
CA ASN A 383 14.21 -17.59 10.42
C ASN A 383 13.64 -16.21 10.02
N ALA A 384 14.27 -15.12 10.42
CA ALA A 384 13.74 -13.78 10.22
C ALA A 384 14.78 -12.84 9.61
N THR A 385 15.14 -13.09 8.36
CA THR A 385 15.31 -11.96 7.46
C THR A 385 13.90 -11.40 7.23
N ALA A 386 13.59 -10.30 7.90
CA ALA A 386 12.55 -9.41 7.42
C ALA A 386 13.01 -8.91 6.04
N ASN A 387 12.65 -9.61 4.97
CA ASN A 387 12.69 -9.02 3.64
C ASN A 387 11.83 -7.75 3.68
N ALA A 388 12.16 -6.79 2.82
CA ALA A 388 11.37 -5.58 2.62
C ALA A 388 9.87 -5.85 2.34
N ASP A 389 9.52 -7.10 1.99
CA ASP A 389 8.17 -7.57 1.65
C ASP A 389 7.42 -8.31 2.77
N GLY A 390 7.89 -8.28 4.02
CA GLY A 390 7.12 -8.81 5.16
C GLY A 390 6.98 -10.34 5.17
N GLY A 391 7.97 -11.04 5.74
CA GLY A 391 8.01 -12.49 5.84
C GLY A 391 7.02 -13.12 6.84
N ASN A 392 6.51 -14.31 6.50
CA ASN A 392 5.62 -15.14 7.31
C ASN A 392 6.39 -15.86 8.44
N THR A 393 6.30 -15.37 9.67
CA THR A 393 6.46 -16.22 10.85
C THR A 393 5.23 -16.08 11.74
N ALA A 394 4.35 -17.09 11.67
CA ALA A 394 3.19 -17.20 12.54
C ALA A 394 3.67 -17.29 14.01
N HIS A 395 3.58 -16.17 14.72
CA HIS A 395 3.92 -16.10 16.13
C HIS A 395 2.67 -16.32 16.99
N LYS A 396 2.84 -16.99 18.15
CA LYS A 396 1.74 -17.31 19.06
C LYS A 396 1.00 -16.04 19.50
N LYS A 397 -0.34 -16.07 19.41
CA LYS A 397 -1.27 -14.96 19.70
C LYS A 397 -1.19 -14.40 21.14
N SER A 398 -0.51 -15.07 22.07
CA SER A 398 -0.57 -14.79 23.52
C SER A 398 0.39 -13.71 24.02
N ASP A 399 1.43 -13.35 23.25
CA ASP A 399 2.59 -12.67 23.82
C ASP A 399 2.65 -11.15 23.53
N VAL A 400 1.60 -10.57 22.93
CA VAL A 400 1.60 -9.16 22.49
C VAL A 400 0.32 -8.43 22.92
N SER A 401 0.48 -7.38 23.73
CA SER A 401 -0.62 -6.51 24.16
C SER A 401 -1.17 -5.71 22.97
N SER A 402 -2.30 -6.16 22.42
CA SER A 402 -3.02 -5.42 21.36
C SER A 402 -3.63 -4.15 21.94
N LYS A 403 -3.53 -3.03 21.21
CA LYS A 403 -4.01 -1.71 21.63
C LYS A 403 -4.78 -1.06 20.49
N GLU A 404 -5.68 -0.14 20.83
CA GLU A 404 -6.39 0.68 19.84
C GLU A 404 -5.46 1.67 19.13
N TRP A 405 -4.48 2.20 19.88
CA TRP A 405 -3.42 3.04 19.36
C TRP A 405 -2.06 2.59 19.88
N ILE A 406 -1.04 2.84 19.08
CA ILE A 406 0.37 2.63 19.42
C ILE A 406 1.13 3.94 19.23
N SER A 407 2.22 4.12 19.98
CA SER A 407 3.07 5.30 19.86
C SER A 407 4.47 4.86 19.42
N ILE A 408 4.97 5.49 18.35
CA ILE A 408 6.31 5.30 17.80
C ILE A 408 7.15 6.52 18.19
N SER A 409 8.31 6.25 18.77
CA SER A 409 9.28 7.30 19.11
C SER A 409 9.84 7.94 17.83
N PRO A 410 10.01 9.27 17.80
CA PRO A 410 10.66 9.95 16.68
C PRO A 410 12.13 9.56 16.55
N SER A 411 12.61 9.46 15.30
CA SER A 411 14.02 9.34 14.96
C SER A 411 14.36 10.27 13.80
N TYR A 412 15.62 10.71 13.71
CA TYR A 412 16.07 11.59 12.64
C TYR A 412 16.61 10.77 11.46
N ASP A 413 16.02 10.96 10.27
CA ASP A 413 16.45 10.33 9.01
C ASP A 413 17.49 11.21 8.32
N THR A 414 18.73 10.74 8.27
CA THR A 414 19.85 11.47 7.65
C THR A 414 19.78 11.52 6.13
N ASP A 415 19.03 10.63 5.50
CA ASP A 415 18.95 10.57 4.03
C ASP A 415 18.04 11.68 3.48
N HIS A 416 16.97 11.97 4.20
CA HIS A 416 15.97 13.00 3.82
C HIS A 416 16.08 14.27 4.68
N LEU A 417 16.99 14.29 5.65
CA LEU A 417 17.21 15.39 6.61
C LEU A 417 15.92 15.80 7.32
N THR A 418 15.19 14.82 7.84
CA THR A 418 13.87 15.05 8.45
C THR A 418 13.58 14.07 9.58
N TRP A 419 12.60 14.40 10.42
CA TRP A 419 12.12 13.49 11.46
C TRP A 419 11.15 12.46 10.90
N VAL A 420 11.29 11.23 11.37
CA VAL A 420 10.48 10.08 10.97
C VAL A 420 9.99 9.29 12.18
N GLY A 421 8.87 8.62 12.01
CA GLY A 421 8.44 7.53 12.89
C GLY A 421 8.68 6.22 12.16
N LEU A 422 9.66 5.43 12.60
CA LEU A 422 10.00 4.15 11.97
C LEU A 422 9.84 3.00 12.96
N TYR A 423 9.06 1.98 12.59
CA TYR A 423 9.01 0.74 13.34
C TYR A 423 8.88 -0.48 12.42
N PRO A 424 9.78 -1.48 12.53
CA PRO A 424 9.84 -2.58 11.57
C PRO A 424 8.86 -3.74 11.85
N HIS A 425 8.30 -3.82 13.06
CA HIS A 425 7.61 -5.03 13.54
C HIS A 425 6.25 -4.71 14.15
N LEU A 426 5.40 -4.04 13.37
CA LEU A 426 3.98 -3.91 13.71
C LEU A 426 3.21 -5.14 13.25
N LEU A 427 2.13 -5.45 13.94
CA LEU A 427 1.16 -6.44 13.50
C LEU A 427 -0.25 -5.94 13.77
N CYS A 428 -1.17 -6.31 12.89
CA CYS A 428 -2.60 -6.08 13.08
C CYS A 428 -3.21 -7.32 13.73
N THR A 429 -4.02 -7.14 14.78
CA THR A 429 -4.79 -8.21 15.42
C THR A 429 -6.29 -8.06 15.16
N THR A 430 -7.02 -9.17 15.20
CA THR A 430 -8.46 -9.19 14.94
C THR A 430 -9.24 -8.44 16.03
N ARG A 431 -10.07 -7.50 15.58
CA ARG A 431 -11.16 -6.71 16.18
C ARG A 431 -11.46 -6.72 17.69
N GLN A 432 -11.75 -5.51 18.18
CA GLN A 432 -12.84 -5.24 19.13
C GLN A 432 -14.16 -5.80 18.60
N LYS A 433 -14.84 -6.59 19.44
CA LYS A 433 -16.25 -6.96 19.25
C LYS A 433 -17.11 -5.69 19.14
N ASP A 434 -18.15 -5.77 18.30
CA ASP A 434 -19.33 -4.91 18.33
C ASP A 434 -19.19 -3.50 17.69
N ALA A 435 -19.66 -3.33 16.44
CA ALA A 435 -20.40 -2.15 15.93
C ALA A 435 -20.28 -1.94 14.40
N VAL A 436 -19.09 -2.00 13.78
CA VAL A 436 -18.91 -1.42 12.42
C VAL A 436 -19.27 -2.37 11.26
N LEU A 437 -19.50 -3.67 11.53
CA LEU A 437 -19.93 -4.64 10.47
C LEU A 437 -21.38 -5.10 10.63
N ASP A 438 -22.05 -4.81 11.73
CA ASP A 438 -23.47 -5.16 11.95
C ASP A 438 -24.36 -3.96 11.63
N SER A 439 -24.42 -3.60 10.36
CA SER A 439 -25.51 -2.78 9.83
C SER A 439 -25.99 -3.39 8.53
N ARG A 440 -26.74 -4.49 8.66
CA ARG A 440 -27.72 -4.95 7.66
C ARG A 440 -28.92 -3.99 7.61
N SER A 441 -28.68 -2.68 7.64
CA SER A 441 -29.71 -1.69 7.34
C SER A 441 -30.00 -1.78 5.84
N THR A 442 -31.18 -2.31 5.55
CA THR A 442 -31.89 -2.37 4.28
C THR A 442 -31.48 -1.27 3.29
N GLY A 443 -30.87 -1.64 2.17
CA GLY A 443 -30.70 -0.79 0.99
C GLY A 443 -29.27 -0.45 0.55
N GLN A 444 -28.24 -0.67 1.39
CA GLN A 444 -26.85 -0.47 0.95
C GLN A 444 -26.25 -1.76 0.38
N THR A 445 -26.01 -1.77 -0.92
CA THR A 445 -25.17 -2.76 -1.58
C THR A 445 -23.74 -2.68 -1.04
N GLY A 446 -23.38 -3.61 -0.14
CA GLY A 446 -22.01 -4.00 0.22
C GLY A 446 -21.14 -2.95 0.90
N LYS A 447 -21.15 -2.87 2.23
CA LYS A 447 -20.09 -2.16 2.97
C LYS A 447 -18.73 -2.77 2.64
N ARG A 448 -17.81 -1.95 2.10
CA ARG A 448 -16.46 -2.36 1.71
C ARG A 448 -15.57 -2.42 2.96
N PRO A 449 -14.79 -3.49 3.17
CA PRO A 449 -13.96 -3.64 4.37
C PRO A 449 -12.63 -2.90 4.22
N LEU A 450 -12.72 -1.58 4.03
CA LEU A 450 -11.57 -0.69 3.83
C LEU A 450 -11.21 0.00 5.15
N PHE A 451 -9.90 0.10 5.36
CA PHE A 451 -9.30 0.69 6.54
C PHE A 451 -8.23 1.68 6.14
N TYR A 452 -7.94 2.60 7.05
CA TYR A 452 -6.89 3.60 6.93
C TYR A 452 -6.04 3.60 8.19
N PHE A 453 -4.75 3.87 8.06
CA PHE A 453 -3.94 4.26 9.20
C PHE A 453 -4.17 5.74 9.44
N HIS A 454 -4.75 6.07 10.58
CA HIS A 454 -4.75 7.43 11.10
C HIS A 454 -3.45 7.64 11.87
N VAL A 455 -2.68 8.61 11.42
CA VAL A 455 -1.47 9.06 12.10
C VAL A 455 -1.77 10.40 12.74
N LYS A 456 -1.52 10.48 14.04
CA LYS A 456 -1.49 11.72 14.82
C LYS A 456 -0.06 11.90 15.32
N ALA A 457 0.64 12.92 14.85
CA ALA A 457 1.95 13.27 15.41
C ALA A 457 1.85 14.50 16.30
N GLU A 458 2.43 14.42 17.48
CA GLU A 458 2.45 15.51 18.45
C GLU A 458 3.75 16.31 18.26
N ILE A 459 3.61 17.60 17.95
CA ILE A 459 4.69 18.52 17.60
C ILE A 459 4.99 19.44 18.77
N PHE A 460 6.27 19.74 19.00
CA PHE A 460 6.68 20.83 19.88
C PHE A 460 6.39 22.19 19.19
N SER A 461 5.24 22.80 19.50
CA SER A 461 4.80 24.05 18.88
C SER A 461 5.68 25.24 19.29
N PRO A 462 5.95 26.20 18.39
CA PRO A 462 6.66 27.44 18.75
C PRO A 462 5.92 28.28 19.81
N ILE A 463 4.61 28.07 20.01
CA ILE A 463 3.82 28.71 21.08
C ILE A 463 4.33 28.33 22.48
N GLY A 464 5.03 27.20 22.61
CA GLY A 464 5.57 26.70 23.88
C GLY A 464 4.90 25.41 24.36
N ASN A 465 3.71 25.09 23.83
CA ASN A 465 2.96 23.88 24.11
C ASN A 465 3.13 22.83 22.99
N TYR A 466 2.16 21.93 22.87
CA TYR A 466 2.08 20.93 21.81
C TYR A 466 1.04 21.31 20.77
N SER A 467 1.33 20.98 19.52
CA SER A 467 0.37 20.99 18.41
C SER A 467 0.26 19.59 17.82
N THR A 468 -0.74 19.35 16.98
CA THR A 468 -1.00 18.03 16.40
C THR A 468 -1.10 18.11 14.89
N THR A 469 -0.35 17.26 14.20
CA THR A 469 -0.49 17.01 12.77
C THR A 469 -1.16 15.68 12.52
N HIS A 470 -1.97 15.61 11.47
CA HIS A 470 -2.76 14.43 11.16
C HIS A 470 -2.60 14.05 9.69
N THR A 471 -2.62 12.74 9.42
CA THR A 471 -2.65 12.22 8.06
C THR A 471 -3.33 10.84 8.03
N LEU A 472 -3.71 10.42 6.83
CA LEU A 472 -4.27 9.09 6.56
C LEU A 472 -3.32 8.34 5.60
N SER A 473 -3.25 7.02 5.70
CA SER A 473 -2.60 6.19 4.65
C SER A 473 -3.45 6.10 3.38
N LEU A 474 -2.98 5.39 2.37
CA LEU A 474 -3.88 4.82 1.35
C LEU A 474 -4.84 3.79 1.99
N PRO A 475 -6.03 3.57 1.42
CA PRO A 475 -6.95 2.54 1.91
C PRO A 475 -6.33 1.16 1.74
N PHE A 476 -6.53 0.29 2.72
CA PHE A 476 -6.09 -1.10 2.69
C PHE A 476 -7.19 -2.00 3.27
N ALA A 477 -7.07 -3.30 3.05
CA ALA A 477 -7.98 -4.29 3.63
C ALA A 477 -7.24 -5.23 4.59
N ILE A 478 -7.97 -5.78 5.56
CA ILE A 478 -7.42 -6.69 6.57
C ILE A 478 -7.98 -8.11 6.33
N ALA A 479 -7.09 -9.07 6.10
CA ALA A 479 -7.41 -10.48 5.96
C ALA A 479 -6.98 -11.27 7.21
N THR A 480 -7.84 -12.14 7.71
CA THR A 480 -7.52 -13.06 8.83
C THR A 480 -6.57 -14.19 8.45
N ARG A 481 -6.50 -14.55 7.16
CA ARG A 481 -5.64 -15.60 6.62
C ARG A 481 -5.10 -15.20 5.23
N ARG A 482 -3.91 -15.66 4.88
CA ARG A 482 -3.25 -15.35 3.59
C ARG A 482 -4.11 -15.73 2.38
N ASN A 483 -4.77 -16.90 2.44
CA ASN A 483 -5.63 -17.39 1.37
C ASN A 483 -7.08 -16.92 1.52
N GLN A 484 -7.38 -16.04 2.48
CA GLN A 484 -8.76 -15.60 2.70
C GLN A 484 -9.29 -14.89 1.46
N ASP A 485 -8.50 -14.12 0.73
CA ASP A 485 -8.99 -13.47 -0.48
C ASP A 485 -9.32 -14.48 -1.61
N CYS A 486 -8.51 -15.55 -1.72
CA CYS A 486 -8.81 -16.69 -2.58
C CYS A 486 -10.00 -17.56 -2.08
N GLN A 487 -10.40 -17.44 -0.81
CA GLN A 487 -11.51 -18.21 -0.20
C GLN A 487 -12.81 -17.38 -0.02
N VAL A 488 -12.69 -16.05 0.06
CA VAL A 488 -13.79 -15.07 0.22
C VAL A 488 -14.40 -14.69 -1.14
N GLN A 489 -13.82 -15.16 -2.25
CA GLN A 489 -14.47 -15.25 -3.56
C GLN A 489 -15.65 -16.25 -3.59
N ARG A 490 -16.55 -16.18 -2.61
CA ARG A 490 -17.93 -16.66 -2.74
C ARG A 490 -18.66 -15.64 -3.60
N MET A 491 -18.52 -15.79 -4.92
CA MET A 491 -19.27 -15.16 -6.00
C MET A 491 -19.45 -13.62 -6.06
N MET A 492 -19.20 -12.79 -5.03
CA MET A 492 -19.53 -11.35 -5.07
C MET A 492 -18.58 -10.39 -4.30
N SER A 493 -17.43 -10.83 -3.75
CA SER A 493 -16.50 -9.92 -3.05
C SER A 493 -15.04 -10.40 -3.05
N SER A 494 -14.08 -9.50 -3.28
CA SER A 494 -12.64 -9.74 -3.08
C SER A 494 -11.94 -8.47 -2.58
N TYR A 495 -11.06 -8.63 -1.60
CA TYR A 495 -10.34 -7.50 -0.99
C TYR A 495 -9.29 -6.92 -1.94
N THR A 496 -8.50 -7.78 -2.61
CA THR A 496 -7.54 -7.34 -3.63
C THR A 496 -8.25 -6.68 -4.82
N ALA A 497 -9.38 -7.22 -5.28
CA ALA A 497 -10.13 -6.59 -6.36
C ALA A 497 -10.61 -5.19 -5.96
N THR A 498 -11.13 -5.04 -4.73
CA THR A 498 -11.61 -3.75 -4.20
C THR A 498 -10.48 -2.73 -4.16
N CYS A 499 -9.31 -3.11 -3.63
CA CYS A 499 -8.14 -2.21 -3.56
C CYS A 499 -7.59 -1.90 -4.96
N PHE A 500 -7.52 -2.90 -5.85
CA PHE A 500 -7.15 -2.71 -7.25
C PHE A 500 -8.05 -1.68 -7.93
N TRP A 501 -9.37 -1.80 -7.77
CA TRP A 501 -10.34 -0.89 -8.38
C TRP A 501 -10.20 0.55 -7.87
N LEU A 502 -10.01 0.73 -6.56
CA LEU A 502 -9.79 2.05 -5.96
C LEU A 502 -8.52 2.71 -6.46
N TYR A 503 -7.41 1.97 -6.48
CA TYR A 503 -6.13 2.50 -6.95
C TYR A 503 -6.14 2.77 -8.45
N ALA A 504 -6.84 1.93 -9.21
CA ALA A 504 -7.02 2.07 -10.64
C ALA A 504 -7.81 3.32 -11.03
N THR A 505 -8.94 3.56 -10.36
CA THR A 505 -9.81 4.71 -10.65
C THR A 505 -9.23 6.02 -10.16
N ASN A 506 -8.38 5.98 -9.13
CA ASN A 506 -7.62 7.13 -8.62
C ASN A 506 -8.48 8.40 -8.42
N VAL A 507 -9.71 8.24 -7.93
CA VAL A 507 -10.58 9.37 -7.63
C VAL A 507 -10.20 9.90 -6.25
N VAL A 508 -9.26 10.86 -6.21
CA VAL A 508 -8.75 11.44 -4.97
C VAL A 508 -9.69 12.53 -4.45
N ASP A 509 -10.08 12.44 -3.18
CA ASP A 509 -10.80 13.48 -2.45
C ASP A 509 -10.05 13.78 -1.14
N GLY A 510 -9.26 14.86 -1.18
CA GLY A 510 -8.35 15.20 -0.08
C GLY A 510 -7.33 14.08 0.17
N LEU A 511 -7.41 13.47 1.35
CA LEU A 511 -6.56 12.35 1.77
C LEU A 511 -7.18 10.98 1.47
N MET A 512 -8.44 10.90 1.06
CA MET A 512 -9.16 9.67 0.81
C MET A 512 -9.26 9.34 -0.69
N LEU A 513 -9.52 8.07 -0.99
CA LEU A 513 -9.91 7.63 -2.32
C LEU A 513 -11.41 7.37 -2.32
N GLN A 514 -12.10 7.98 -3.28
CA GLN A 514 -13.51 7.79 -3.50
C GLN A 514 -13.74 6.59 -4.40
N TRP A 515 -14.78 5.83 -4.08
CA TRP A 515 -15.20 4.75 -4.94
C TRP A 515 -15.87 5.29 -6.19
N CYS A 516 -15.54 4.71 -7.33
CA CYS A 516 -16.09 5.07 -8.61
C CYS A 516 -16.86 3.89 -9.20
N ASP A 517 -18.18 4.03 -9.32
CA ASP A 517 -19.05 3.04 -9.97
C ASP A 517 -19.10 3.23 -11.49
N THR A 518 -18.59 4.34 -12.02
CA THR A 518 -18.46 4.50 -13.47
C THR A 518 -17.45 3.49 -13.99
N GLY A 519 -17.83 2.75 -15.03
CA GLY A 519 -16.94 1.75 -15.60
C GLY A 519 -15.64 2.34 -16.14
N MET A 520 -14.61 1.51 -16.21
CA MET A 520 -13.26 1.83 -16.67
C MET A 520 -13.07 1.45 -18.13
N GLU A 521 -12.48 2.34 -18.93
CA GLU A 521 -12.17 2.03 -20.32
C GLU A 521 -11.31 0.76 -20.47
N TRP A 522 -11.64 -0.09 -21.44
CA TRP A 522 -10.96 -1.37 -21.68
C TRP A 522 -9.44 -1.22 -21.82
N LYS A 523 -9.01 -0.21 -22.57
CA LYS A 523 -7.58 0.10 -22.76
C LYS A 523 -6.88 0.41 -21.42
N HIS A 524 -7.53 1.18 -20.55
CA HIS A 524 -7.00 1.53 -19.24
C HIS A 524 -6.97 0.31 -18.31
N PHE A 525 -8.03 -0.51 -18.33
CA PHE A 525 -8.09 -1.76 -17.58
C PHE A 525 -6.95 -2.71 -17.96
N LYS A 526 -6.70 -2.95 -19.26
CA LYS A 526 -5.60 -3.80 -19.73
C LYS A 526 -4.24 -3.35 -19.20
N LEU A 527 -3.97 -2.05 -19.29
CA LEU A 527 -2.74 -1.44 -18.79
C LEU A 527 -2.55 -1.70 -17.29
N LEU A 528 -3.59 -1.44 -16.50
CA LEU A 528 -3.54 -1.63 -15.05
C LEU A 528 -3.46 -3.09 -14.63
N TYR A 529 -4.15 -3.98 -15.33
CA TYR A 529 -4.09 -5.42 -15.12
C TYR A 529 -2.66 -5.94 -15.38
N ALA A 530 -2.03 -5.47 -16.46
CA ALA A 530 -0.63 -5.78 -16.77
C ALA A 530 0.34 -5.22 -15.71
N TYR A 531 0.13 -3.99 -15.23
CA TYR A 531 0.93 -3.43 -14.14
C TYR A 531 0.77 -4.20 -12.83
N TYR A 532 -0.46 -4.56 -12.47
CA TYR A 532 -0.74 -5.37 -11.29
C TYR A 532 -0.05 -6.74 -11.39
N PHE A 533 -0.10 -7.38 -12.56
CA PHE A 533 0.60 -8.64 -12.81
C PHE A 533 2.11 -8.47 -12.66
N ALA A 534 2.72 -7.52 -13.38
CA ALA A 534 4.16 -7.29 -13.36
C ALA A 534 4.69 -7.02 -11.95
N LYS A 535 3.99 -6.18 -11.20
CA LYS A 535 4.37 -5.83 -9.84
C LYS A 535 4.26 -7.02 -8.89
N ASN A 536 3.13 -7.73 -8.87
CA ASN A 536 2.90 -8.80 -7.89
C ASN A 536 3.60 -10.12 -8.27
N ALA A 537 3.94 -10.34 -9.55
CA ALA A 537 4.82 -11.43 -9.98
C ALA A 537 6.31 -11.05 -9.92
N GLU A 538 6.62 -9.77 -9.67
CA GLU A 538 7.98 -9.20 -9.64
C GLU A 538 8.75 -9.49 -10.93
N ILE A 539 8.13 -9.21 -12.07
CA ILE A 539 8.66 -9.48 -13.42
C ILE A 539 8.85 -8.18 -14.21
N SER A 540 9.82 -8.20 -15.12
CA SER A 540 10.13 -7.10 -16.03
C SER A 540 9.29 -7.18 -17.31
N ARG A 541 9.16 -8.39 -17.88
CA ARG A 541 8.29 -8.63 -19.04
C ARG A 541 6.83 -8.72 -18.58
N SER A 542 5.97 -7.79 -18.99
CA SER A 542 4.53 -7.82 -18.60
C SER A 542 3.63 -8.41 -19.70
N LEU A 543 2.33 -8.52 -19.42
CA LEU A 543 1.30 -8.87 -20.40
C LEU A 543 1.17 -7.77 -21.46
N VAL A 544 0.97 -8.18 -22.72
CA VAL A 544 0.79 -7.29 -23.86
C VAL A 544 -0.67 -7.29 -24.32
N ASP A 545 -1.03 -6.35 -25.21
CA ASP A 545 -2.42 -6.18 -25.65
C ASP A 545 -3.04 -7.46 -26.24
N ALA A 546 -2.23 -8.25 -26.97
CA ALA A 546 -2.63 -9.52 -27.56
C ALA A 546 -3.03 -10.58 -26.52
N ASP A 547 -2.48 -10.53 -25.30
CA ASP A 547 -2.80 -11.48 -24.22
C ASP A 547 -4.24 -11.30 -23.71
N PHE A 548 -4.84 -10.13 -23.94
CA PHE A 548 -6.19 -9.83 -23.50
C PHE A 548 -7.26 -10.18 -24.54
N ALA A 549 -6.87 -10.62 -25.74
CA ALA A 549 -7.80 -10.97 -26.82
C ALA A 549 -8.84 -12.01 -26.36
N ILE A 550 -8.39 -13.02 -25.60
CA ILE A 550 -9.27 -14.08 -25.08
C ILE A 550 -10.29 -13.59 -24.04
N LEU A 551 -10.04 -12.43 -23.42
CA LEU A 551 -10.88 -11.85 -22.37
C LEU A 551 -11.87 -10.80 -22.90
N GLU A 552 -11.64 -10.26 -24.10
CA GLU A 552 -12.35 -9.07 -24.59
C GLU A 552 -13.87 -9.22 -24.60
N ASN A 553 -14.42 -10.26 -25.22
CA ASN A 553 -15.87 -10.49 -25.21
C ASN A 553 -16.35 -11.17 -23.92
N LYS A 554 -15.45 -11.71 -23.09
CA LYS A 554 -15.79 -12.33 -21.80
C LYS A 554 -16.04 -11.31 -20.70
N MET A 555 -15.52 -10.08 -20.84
CA MET A 555 -15.75 -8.99 -19.91
C MET A 555 -17.18 -8.42 -20.00
N PHE A 556 -17.89 -8.63 -21.10
CA PHE A 556 -19.25 -8.15 -21.33
C PHE A 556 -20.27 -9.29 -21.22
N CYS A 557 -20.42 -9.84 -20.01
CA CYS A 557 -21.41 -10.88 -19.77
C CYS A 557 -22.84 -10.32 -19.88
N ALA A 558 -23.66 -10.90 -20.77
CA ALA A 558 -25.05 -10.50 -20.97
C ALA A 558 -25.90 -10.69 -19.69
N GLU A 559 -25.65 -11.75 -18.92
CA GLU A 559 -26.35 -12.02 -17.65
C GLU A 559 -26.01 -11.03 -16.53
N CYS A 560 -24.87 -10.33 -16.63
CA CYS A 560 -24.39 -9.35 -15.64
C CYS A 560 -24.52 -7.90 -16.12
N SER A 561 -24.95 -7.68 -17.36
CA SER A 561 -25.21 -6.35 -17.90
C SER A 561 -26.50 -5.84 -17.28
N ASP A 562 -26.48 -4.63 -16.72
CA ASP A 562 -27.74 -3.94 -16.46
C ASP A 562 -28.38 -3.71 -17.84
N ALA A 563 -29.71 -3.70 -17.92
CA ALA A 563 -30.44 -3.44 -19.17
C ALA A 563 -30.13 -2.01 -19.66
N PHE A 564 -28.93 -1.79 -20.20
CA PHE A 564 -28.58 -0.57 -20.89
C PHE A 564 -29.44 -0.52 -22.14
N PRO A 565 -30.09 0.62 -22.42
CA PRO A 565 -30.86 0.76 -23.64
C PRO A 565 -29.94 0.46 -24.82
N PHE A 566 -30.42 -0.44 -25.68
CA PHE A 566 -29.79 -0.89 -26.92
C PHE A 566 -29.00 0.23 -27.61
N GLY A 567 -27.72 0.00 -27.90
CA GLY A 567 -27.05 0.70 -29.01
C GLY A 567 -25.64 1.23 -28.80
N SER A 568 -25.12 1.37 -27.58
CA SER A 568 -23.72 1.78 -27.38
C SER A 568 -22.96 0.73 -26.58
N ARG A 569 -22.17 -0.10 -27.28
CA ARG A 569 -21.05 -0.82 -26.65
C ARG A 569 -20.06 0.23 -26.16
N VAL A 570 -20.30 0.80 -24.99
CA VAL A 570 -19.27 1.59 -24.33
C VAL A 570 -18.18 0.58 -23.99
N ASN A 571 -16.97 0.76 -24.52
CA ASN A 571 -15.78 -0.05 -24.23
C ASN A 571 -15.34 0.16 -22.77
N SER A 572 -16.25 -0.04 -21.83
CA SER A 572 -16.12 0.30 -20.42
C SER A 572 -16.53 -0.91 -19.58
N ILE A 573 -15.68 -1.26 -18.64
CA ILE A 573 -15.81 -2.40 -17.74
C ILE A 573 -16.30 -1.89 -16.41
N ALA A 574 -17.32 -2.50 -15.80
CA ALA A 574 -17.68 -2.21 -14.43
C ALA A 574 -16.98 -3.16 -13.45
N PHE A 575 -16.87 -2.77 -12.18
CA PHE A 575 -16.26 -3.59 -11.12
C PHE A 575 -16.89 -4.99 -11.03
N LYS A 576 -18.21 -5.10 -11.20
CA LYS A 576 -18.94 -6.38 -11.19
C LYS A 576 -18.46 -7.37 -12.26
N ASN A 577 -18.03 -6.89 -13.42
CA ASN A 577 -17.53 -7.73 -14.50
C ASN A 577 -16.24 -8.45 -14.09
N LEU A 578 -15.41 -7.80 -13.27
CA LEU A 578 -14.16 -8.37 -12.77
C LEU A 578 -14.37 -9.60 -11.87
N LEU A 579 -15.49 -9.63 -11.16
CA LEU A 579 -15.87 -10.67 -10.21
C LEU A 579 -16.92 -11.66 -10.77
N CYS A 580 -17.37 -11.46 -12.01
CA CYS A 580 -18.36 -12.29 -12.69
C CYS A 580 -17.92 -13.76 -12.76
N PRO A 581 -18.65 -14.72 -12.15
CA PRO A 581 -18.24 -16.12 -12.04
C PRO A 581 -18.71 -16.99 -13.22
N HIS A 582 -18.87 -16.42 -14.42
CA HIS A 582 -19.39 -17.15 -15.59
C HIS A 582 -18.31 -17.77 -16.48
N LEU A 583 -17.03 -17.57 -16.14
CA LEU A 583 -15.98 -18.40 -16.74
C LEU A 583 -16.07 -19.80 -16.13
N SER A 584 -15.98 -20.82 -16.96
CA SER A 584 -16.20 -22.19 -16.52
C SER A 584 -15.41 -23.20 -17.32
N TYR A 585 -15.03 -24.28 -16.65
CA TYR A 585 -14.50 -25.47 -17.28
C TYR A 585 -15.03 -26.73 -16.60
N SER A 586 -15.17 -27.79 -17.39
CA SER A 586 -15.63 -29.09 -16.94
C SER A 586 -14.60 -30.16 -17.31
N ILE A 587 -14.24 -31.00 -16.33
CA ILE A 587 -13.31 -32.12 -16.52
C ILE A 587 -13.88 -33.36 -15.85
N GLY A 588 -14.26 -34.36 -16.65
CA GLY A 588 -14.93 -35.56 -16.15
C GLY A 588 -16.24 -35.19 -15.44
N LYS A 589 -16.31 -35.41 -14.11
CA LYS A 589 -17.50 -35.10 -13.29
C LYS A 589 -17.47 -33.74 -12.60
N SER A 590 -16.33 -33.03 -12.69
CA SER A 590 -16.13 -31.74 -12.03
C SER A 590 -16.48 -30.61 -12.97
N ASP A 591 -17.31 -29.68 -12.51
CA ASP A 591 -17.64 -28.43 -13.20
C ASP A 591 -17.27 -27.27 -12.28
N VAL A 592 -16.42 -26.37 -12.77
CA VAL A 592 -15.81 -25.31 -11.97
C VAL A 592 -16.08 -23.97 -12.63
N ARG A 593 -16.56 -23.03 -11.82
CA ARG A 593 -16.81 -21.64 -12.21
C ARG A 593 -15.83 -20.71 -11.53
N PHE A 594 -15.39 -19.68 -12.24
CA PHE A 594 -14.44 -18.69 -11.73
C PHE A 594 -14.62 -17.33 -12.42
N SER A 595 -13.98 -16.31 -11.88
CA SER A 595 -13.97 -14.95 -12.43
C SER A 595 -12.62 -14.58 -13.02
N ILE A 596 -12.57 -13.48 -13.76
CA ILE A 596 -11.31 -12.98 -14.33
C ILE A 596 -10.34 -12.58 -13.22
N TRP A 597 -10.83 -11.97 -12.14
CA TRP A 597 -9.98 -11.72 -10.97
C TRP A 597 -9.46 -13.00 -10.34
N ARG A 598 -10.28 -14.05 -10.26
CA ARG A 598 -9.82 -15.36 -9.79
C ARG A 598 -8.67 -15.88 -10.66
N GLY A 599 -8.81 -15.76 -11.98
CA GLY A 599 -7.76 -16.09 -12.94
C GLY A 599 -6.45 -15.34 -12.67
N MET A 600 -6.52 -14.02 -12.44
CA MET A 600 -5.35 -13.20 -12.04
C MET A 600 -4.66 -13.76 -10.79
N LEU A 601 -5.43 -14.07 -9.74
CA LEU A 601 -4.87 -14.55 -8.48
C LEU A 601 -4.19 -15.92 -8.64
N GLU A 602 -4.76 -16.82 -9.44
CA GLU A 602 -4.15 -18.11 -9.76
C GLU A 602 -2.89 -17.96 -10.62
N LEU A 603 -2.89 -17.01 -11.56
CA LEU A 603 -1.71 -16.65 -12.36
C LEU A 603 -0.58 -16.13 -11.48
N LEU A 604 -0.87 -15.23 -10.54
CA LEU A 604 0.12 -14.75 -9.58
C LEU A 604 0.65 -15.88 -8.69
N HIS A 605 -0.21 -16.81 -8.28
CA HIS A 605 0.21 -17.96 -7.48
C HIS A 605 1.20 -18.84 -8.26
N LEU A 606 0.94 -19.06 -9.54
CA LEU A 606 1.80 -19.81 -10.45
C LEU A 606 3.20 -19.17 -10.57
N PHE A 607 3.27 -17.83 -10.66
CA PHE A 607 4.54 -17.09 -10.76
C PHE A 607 5.28 -16.95 -9.43
N SER A 608 4.58 -16.96 -8.31
CA SER A 608 5.16 -16.76 -6.97
C SER A 608 5.94 -17.97 -6.45
N ASP A 609 5.62 -19.18 -6.94
CA ASP A 609 6.27 -20.41 -6.49
C ASP A 609 7.54 -20.69 -7.31
N GLN A 610 8.70 -20.46 -6.69
CA GLN A 610 10.01 -20.66 -7.30
C GLN A 610 10.24 -22.09 -7.79
N ARG A 611 9.58 -23.11 -7.21
CA ARG A 611 9.75 -24.52 -7.62
C ARG A 611 9.19 -24.81 -9.01
N THR A 612 8.23 -23.99 -9.45
CA THR A 612 7.59 -24.19 -10.76
C THR A 612 8.47 -23.74 -11.92
N GLU A 613 9.43 -22.84 -11.67
CA GLU A 613 10.28 -22.17 -12.66
C GLU A 613 9.53 -21.41 -13.77
N VAL A 614 8.22 -21.20 -13.61
CA VAL A 614 7.38 -20.48 -14.57
C VAL A 614 7.86 -19.04 -14.78
N LYS A 615 8.22 -18.35 -13.69
CA LYS A 615 8.78 -16.99 -13.74
C LYS A 615 10.08 -16.94 -14.54
N THR A 616 10.97 -17.90 -14.35
CA THR A 616 12.25 -17.99 -15.08
C THR A 616 12.01 -18.19 -16.58
N MET A 617 11.11 -19.12 -16.94
CA MET A 617 10.74 -19.38 -18.34
C MET A 617 10.03 -18.20 -19.02
N TRP A 618 9.29 -17.43 -18.23
CA TRP A 618 8.68 -16.19 -18.68
C TRP A 618 9.74 -15.12 -18.99
N GLU A 619 10.65 -14.84 -18.05
CA GLU A 619 11.70 -13.83 -18.25
C GLU A 619 12.70 -14.22 -19.35
N SER A 620 12.95 -15.52 -19.55
CA SER A 620 13.84 -16.01 -20.63
C SER A 620 13.22 -15.95 -22.03
N GLY A 621 11.94 -15.60 -22.15
CA GLY A 621 11.27 -15.53 -23.46
C GLY A 621 10.69 -16.85 -23.95
N LEU A 622 10.77 -17.95 -23.19
CA LEU A 622 10.37 -19.29 -23.65
C LEU A 622 8.90 -19.62 -23.40
N LEU A 623 8.28 -19.01 -22.39
CA LEU A 623 6.84 -19.13 -22.13
C LEU A 623 6.09 -17.97 -22.81
N GLN A 624 5.09 -18.27 -23.62
CA GLN A 624 4.19 -17.28 -24.22
C GLN A 624 3.08 -16.86 -23.24
N GLY A 625 2.51 -15.68 -23.46
CA GLY A 625 1.28 -15.26 -22.80
C GLY A 625 0.05 -16.03 -23.31
N PHE A 626 -1.12 -15.39 -23.27
CA PHE A 626 -2.37 -16.07 -23.61
C PHE A 626 -2.56 -16.06 -25.13
N MET A 627 -2.83 -17.24 -25.70
CA MET A 627 -3.00 -17.42 -27.14
C MET A 627 -4.20 -18.32 -27.44
N GLU A 628 -4.95 -17.97 -28.47
CA GLU A 628 -6.02 -18.84 -28.98
C GLU A 628 -5.44 -20.10 -29.64
N PRO A 629 -6.10 -21.27 -29.48
CA PRO A 629 -5.67 -22.52 -30.10
C PRO A 629 -5.48 -22.41 -31.61
N GLU A 630 -6.36 -21.72 -32.31
CA GLU A 630 -6.29 -21.52 -33.76
C GLU A 630 -5.01 -20.79 -34.18
N THR A 631 -4.59 -19.79 -33.38
CA THR A 631 -3.33 -19.08 -33.60
C THR A 631 -2.14 -20.02 -33.42
N VAL A 632 -2.16 -20.85 -32.37
CA VAL A 632 -1.11 -21.85 -32.09
C VAL A 632 -0.99 -22.86 -33.24
N TYR A 633 -2.11 -23.41 -33.71
CA TYR A 633 -2.12 -24.35 -34.83
C TYR A 633 -1.61 -23.73 -36.13
N SER A 634 -1.97 -22.46 -36.40
CA SER A 634 -1.49 -21.76 -37.60
C SER A 634 0.04 -21.59 -37.61
N LEU A 635 0.64 -21.28 -36.46
CA LEU A 635 2.09 -21.13 -36.32
C LEU A 635 2.82 -22.47 -36.49
N LEU A 636 2.31 -23.54 -35.85
CA LEU A 636 2.92 -24.87 -35.93
C LEU A 636 2.76 -25.51 -37.31
N ARG A 637 1.70 -25.21 -38.07
CA ARG A 637 1.52 -25.76 -39.43
C ARG A 637 2.73 -25.49 -40.34
N ASN A 638 3.41 -24.36 -40.16
CA ASN A 638 4.50 -23.90 -41.01
C ASN A 638 5.90 -24.43 -40.63
N VAL A 639 6.02 -25.31 -39.63
CA VAL A 639 7.31 -25.84 -39.16
C VAL A 639 7.23 -27.35 -39.01
N ASP A 640 8.31 -28.09 -39.28
CA ASP A 640 8.27 -29.55 -39.27
C ASP A 640 8.28 -30.16 -37.86
N SER A 641 9.14 -29.66 -36.98
CA SER A 641 9.25 -30.09 -35.58
C SER A 641 9.41 -28.89 -34.65
N ALA A 642 8.37 -28.61 -33.86
CA ALA A 642 8.35 -27.41 -33.02
C ALA A 642 7.42 -27.52 -31.80
N LEU A 643 7.68 -26.69 -30.79
CA LEU A 643 6.92 -26.63 -29.54
C LEU A 643 6.57 -25.19 -29.16
N ILE A 644 5.35 -25.02 -28.64
CA ILE A 644 4.86 -23.76 -28.07
C ILE A 644 4.37 -24.02 -26.65
N MET A 645 4.95 -23.30 -25.67
CA MET A 645 4.43 -23.24 -24.29
C MET A 645 3.69 -21.92 -24.11
N ARG A 646 2.49 -21.96 -23.53
CA ARG A 646 1.67 -20.76 -23.33
C ARG A 646 0.88 -20.79 -22.03
N LEU A 647 0.60 -19.61 -21.48
CA LEU A 647 -0.37 -19.47 -20.42
C LEU A 647 -1.79 -19.77 -20.94
N SER A 648 -2.63 -20.30 -20.06
CA SER A 648 -4.00 -20.68 -20.38
C SER A 648 -4.89 -20.63 -19.15
N PHE A 649 -6.19 -20.37 -19.37
CA PHE A 649 -7.24 -20.47 -18.36
C PHE A 649 -8.15 -21.69 -18.55
N VAL A 650 -7.74 -22.65 -19.41
CA VAL A 650 -8.57 -23.80 -19.81
C VAL A 650 -9.07 -24.64 -18.62
N ILE A 651 -8.27 -24.75 -17.55
CA ILE A 651 -8.62 -25.46 -16.32
C ILE A 651 -8.39 -24.58 -15.07
N GLY A 652 -8.71 -23.29 -15.17
CA GLY A 652 -8.12 -22.26 -14.32
C GLY A 652 -6.71 -21.93 -14.82
N CYS A 653 -5.90 -21.22 -14.04
CA CYS A 653 -4.57 -20.83 -14.51
C CYS A 653 -3.60 -22.02 -14.62
N CYS A 654 -3.08 -22.27 -15.81
CA CYS A 654 -2.15 -23.35 -16.11
C CYS A 654 -1.22 -23.02 -17.30
N VAL A 655 -0.21 -23.86 -17.51
CA VAL A 655 0.61 -23.85 -18.73
C VAL A 655 0.11 -24.93 -19.68
N CYS A 656 -0.19 -24.55 -20.93
CA CYS A 656 -0.48 -25.49 -22.01
C CYS A 656 0.75 -25.63 -22.91
N ILE A 657 1.01 -26.85 -23.37
CA ILE A 657 2.10 -27.16 -24.29
C ILE A 657 1.50 -27.83 -25.52
N THR A 658 1.76 -27.25 -26.68
CA THR A 658 1.36 -27.83 -27.97
C THR A 658 2.64 -28.13 -28.75
N VAL A 659 2.77 -29.37 -29.20
CA VAL A 659 3.94 -29.86 -29.94
C VAL A 659 3.50 -30.32 -31.33
N LYS A 660 4.32 -30.03 -32.34
CA LYS A 660 4.23 -30.67 -33.65
C LYS A 660 5.40 -31.62 -33.80
N SER A 661 5.09 -32.90 -33.97
CA SER A 661 6.06 -33.96 -34.23
C SER A 661 5.48 -34.96 -35.22
N GLU A 662 6.33 -35.48 -36.10
CA GLU A 662 5.94 -36.48 -37.12
C GLU A 662 4.75 -36.06 -38.00
N GLY A 663 4.53 -34.76 -38.18
CA GLY A 663 3.44 -34.19 -38.98
C GLY A 663 2.11 -34.00 -38.23
N GLU A 664 1.98 -34.50 -37.01
CA GLU A 664 0.80 -34.33 -36.16
C GLU A 664 1.01 -33.20 -35.14
N ILE A 665 -0.07 -32.47 -34.84
CA ILE A 665 -0.09 -31.45 -33.78
C ILE A 665 -0.79 -32.05 -32.57
N LEU A 666 -0.10 -32.08 -31.43
CA LEU A 666 -0.55 -32.70 -30.20
C LEU A 666 -0.64 -31.63 -29.10
N ASP A 667 -1.84 -31.49 -28.52
CA ASP A 667 -2.03 -30.71 -27.29
C ASP A 667 -1.78 -31.61 -26.08
N LEU A 668 -0.75 -31.28 -25.30
CA LEU A 668 -0.38 -32.03 -24.10
C LEU A 668 -1.21 -31.58 -22.91
N GLU A 669 -1.38 -32.48 -21.94
CA GLU A 669 -2.21 -32.23 -20.76
C GLU A 669 -1.77 -30.94 -20.02
N PRO A 670 -2.71 -30.02 -19.69
CA PRO A 670 -2.35 -28.77 -19.04
C PRO A 670 -1.65 -28.98 -17.69
N LEU A 671 -0.67 -28.11 -17.42
CA LEU A 671 0.15 -28.13 -16.22
C LEU A 671 -0.36 -27.05 -15.26
N ASP A 672 -1.15 -27.46 -14.28
CA ASP A 672 -1.57 -26.61 -13.15
C ASP A 672 -0.44 -26.48 -12.11
N LEU A 673 -0.66 -25.61 -11.11
CA LEU A 673 0.29 -25.41 -10.02
C LEU A 673 0.70 -26.73 -9.34
N LYS A 674 -0.26 -27.62 -9.06
CA LYS A 674 0.01 -28.85 -8.31
C LYS A 674 0.97 -29.76 -9.07
N ARG A 675 0.82 -29.83 -10.39
CA ARG A 675 1.73 -30.59 -11.27
C ARG A 675 3.11 -29.94 -11.33
N LEU A 676 3.15 -28.62 -11.48
CA LEU A 676 4.42 -27.88 -11.55
C LEU A 676 5.18 -27.85 -10.22
N GLN A 677 4.50 -28.06 -9.10
CA GLN A 677 5.12 -28.29 -7.79
C GLN A 677 5.71 -29.69 -7.64
N ALA A 678 5.18 -30.68 -8.37
CA ALA A 678 5.71 -32.03 -8.39
C ALA A 678 6.91 -32.16 -9.33
N LYS A 679 6.91 -31.41 -10.43
CA LYS A 679 7.97 -31.39 -11.45
C LYS A 679 8.01 -30.03 -12.14
N SER A 680 9.19 -29.39 -12.20
CA SER A 680 9.28 -28.01 -12.69
C SER A 680 8.99 -27.89 -14.19
N LEU A 681 8.71 -26.67 -14.66
CA LEU A 681 8.47 -26.43 -16.09
C LEU A 681 9.70 -26.72 -16.95
N ASP A 682 10.93 -26.48 -16.45
CA ASP A 682 12.17 -26.85 -17.14
C ASP A 682 12.29 -28.36 -17.33
N GLU A 683 12.01 -29.13 -16.28
CA GLU A 683 12.06 -30.59 -16.35
C GLU A 683 11.02 -31.14 -17.32
N TYR A 684 9.81 -30.58 -17.35
CA TYR A 684 8.81 -30.94 -18.36
C TYR A 684 9.29 -30.59 -19.78
N LEU A 685 9.86 -29.40 -19.99
CA LEU A 685 10.36 -28.96 -21.28
C LEU A 685 11.44 -29.91 -21.81
N ARG A 686 12.43 -30.26 -20.98
CA ARG A 686 13.52 -31.18 -21.35
C ARG A 686 13.00 -32.55 -21.78
N ASP A 687 12.06 -33.10 -21.01
CA ASP A 687 11.51 -34.42 -21.28
C ASP A 687 10.68 -34.45 -22.56
N ILE A 688 9.90 -33.39 -22.83
CA ILE A 688 9.12 -33.29 -24.07
C ILE A 688 10.04 -33.11 -25.28
N ILE A 689 11.07 -32.28 -25.18
CA ILE A 689 12.05 -32.10 -26.27
C ILE A 689 12.68 -33.45 -26.64
N PHE A 690 13.06 -34.24 -25.63
CA PHE A 690 13.68 -35.54 -25.84
C PHE A 690 12.70 -36.58 -26.38
N ALA A 691 11.50 -36.70 -25.79
CA ALA A 691 10.52 -37.71 -26.16
C ALA A 691 9.93 -37.48 -27.55
N GLU A 692 9.60 -36.22 -27.88
CA GLU A 692 8.92 -35.84 -29.13
C GLU A 692 9.90 -35.35 -30.21
N LYS A 693 11.22 -35.39 -29.94
CA LYS A 693 12.30 -34.95 -30.84
C LYS A 693 12.09 -33.52 -31.39
N VAL A 694 11.79 -32.59 -30.49
CA VAL A 694 11.50 -31.19 -30.83
C VAL A 694 12.77 -30.47 -31.29
N GLU A 695 12.76 -29.87 -32.47
CA GLU A 695 13.90 -29.10 -33.00
C GLU A 695 13.85 -27.61 -32.64
N HIS A 696 12.65 -27.02 -32.63
CA HIS A 696 12.45 -25.58 -32.45
C HIS A 696 11.43 -25.25 -31.36
N ILE A 697 11.63 -24.14 -30.66
CA ILE A 697 10.74 -23.62 -29.63
C ILE A 697 10.41 -22.17 -29.96
N LEU A 698 9.13 -21.79 -29.85
CA LEU A 698 8.71 -20.42 -30.13
C LEU A 698 9.08 -19.49 -28.96
N ASN A 699 9.87 -18.46 -29.25
CA ASN A 699 10.23 -17.43 -28.26
C ASN A 699 9.24 -16.25 -28.25
N ALA A 700 9.37 -15.36 -27.27
CA ALA A 700 8.45 -14.23 -27.04
C ALA A 700 8.37 -13.26 -28.23
N ASP A 701 9.45 -13.12 -29.00
CA ASP A 701 9.51 -12.33 -30.23
C ASP A 701 8.79 -12.98 -31.42
N LYS A 702 8.08 -14.09 -31.18
CA LYS A 702 7.40 -14.93 -32.19
C LYS A 702 8.37 -15.48 -33.24
N SER A 703 9.61 -15.74 -32.85
CA SER A 703 10.64 -16.37 -33.68
C SER A 703 10.98 -17.78 -33.18
N TRP A 704 11.44 -18.63 -34.10
CA TRP A 704 11.79 -20.02 -33.79
C TRP A 704 13.24 -20.11 -33.31
N MET A 705 13.41 -20.54 -32.06
CA MET A 705 14.72 -20.79 -31.43
C MET A 705 15.03 -22.28 -31.46
N LYS A 706 16.29 -22.67 -31.65
CA LYS A 706 16.68 -24.09 -31.58
C LYS A 706 16.57 -24.62 -30.15
N SER A 707 16.09 -25.85 -29.98
CA SER A 707 15.91 -26.49 -28.66
C SER A 707 17.18 -26.44 -27.79
N ASN A 708 18.36 -26.66 -28.39
CA ASN A 708 19.64 -26.60 -27.66
C ASN A 708 20.00 -25.19 -27.15
N GLU A 709 19.54 -24.14 -27.81
CA GLU A 709 19.75 -22.75 -27.36
C GLU A 709 18.78 -22.42 -26.22
N ALA A 710 17.52 -22.82 -26.36
CA ALA A 710 16.51 -22.66 -25.32
C ALA A 710 16.92 -23.36 -24.01
N LEU A 711 17.43 -24.60 -24.09
CA LEU A 711 17.89 -25.35 -22.91
C LEU A 711 19.06 -24.69 -22.17
N LYS A 712 19.91 -23.91 -22.87
CA LYS A 712 21.00 -23.15 -22.23
C LYS A 712 20.48 -21.99 -21.40
N LEU A 713 19.31 -21.44 -21.74
CA LEU A 713 18.65 -20.39 -20.96
C LEU A 713 18.06 -20.91 -19.64
N CYS A 714 17.96 -22.24 -19.49
CA CYS A 714 17.37 -22.92 -18.33
C CYS A 714 18.40 -23.63 -17.43
N ALA A 715 19.69 -23.30 -17.54
CA ALA A 715 20.82 -24.12 -17.07
C ALA A 715 21.07 -24.14 -15.54
N HIS A 716 20.03 -24.26 -14.71
CA HIS A 716 20.15 -24.29 -13.24
C HIS A 716 19.36 -25.42 -12.57
N THR A 717 19.38 -26.64 -13.11
CA THR A 717 19.11 -27.84 -12.28
C THR A 717 19.53 -29.12 -12.99
N THR A 718 20.34 -29.92 -12.30
CA THR A 718 20.63 -31.32 -12.64
C THR A 718 19.96 -32.23 -11.61
N SER A 719 18.78 -32.71 -12.01
CA SER A 719 18.11 -34.00 -11.76
C SER A 719 18.23 -34.72 -10.41
N LYS A 720 17.08 -35.24 -9.94
CA LYS A 720 16.78 -36.69 -9.92
C LYS A 720 15.29 -36.92 -10.24
N VAL A 721 15.03 -37.91 -11.09
CA VAL A 721 13.72 -38.23 -11.67
C VAL A 721 13.08 -39.39 -10.91
N ASP A 722 11.86 -39.19 -10.42
CA ASP A 722 10.96 -40.26 -9.96
C ASP A 722 9.53 -39.93 -10.41
N ALA A 723 8.86 -40.79 -11.20
CA ALA A 723 7.39 -40.90 -11.26
C ALA A 723 6.89 -42.05 -12.16
N GLN A 724 5.61 -42.38 -11.96
CA GLN A 724 4.87 -43.59 -12.36
C GLN A 724 3.74 -43.31 -13.36
N GLU A 725 3.40 -44.28 -14.23
CA GLU A 725 2.41 -44.22 -15.32
C GLU A 725 0.94 -44.30 -14.88
N TYR A 726 0.05 -43.64 -15.65
CA TYR A 726 -1.21 -44.20 -16.19
C TYR A 726 -1.59 -43.45 -17.49
N ILE A 727 -1.83 -44.18 -18.58
CA ILE A 727 -2.30 -43.64 -19.88
C ILE A 727 -3.83 -43.53 -19.86
N THR A 728 -4.34 -42.29 -19.88
CA THR A 728 -5.73 -41.97 -20.30
C THR A 728 -5.72 -40.62 -21.01
N THR A 729 -6.39 -40.50 -22.16
CA THR A 729 -6.67 -39.21 -22.80
C THR A 729 -7.64 -38.42 -21.92
N ARG A 730 -7.42 -37.12 -21.77
CA ARG A 730 -8.26 -36.27 -20.92
C ARG A 730 -9.00 -35.24 -21.74
N GLU A 731 -10.32 -35.23 -21.60
CA GLU A 731 -11.19 -34.26 -22.26
C GLU A 731 -11.55 -33.14 -21.30
N VAL A 732 -11.45 -31.91 -21.79
CA VAL A 732 -11.83 -30.69 -21.07
C VAL A 732 -12.77 -29.89 -21.94
N THR A 733 -13.90 -29.49 -21.37
CA THR A 733 -14.82 -28.53 -21.97
C THR A 733 -14.62 -27.19 -21.27
N SER A 734 -14.34 -26.12 -21.99
CA SER A 734 -14.07 -24.81 -21.39
C SER A 734 -14.55 -23.67 -22.29
N ASN A 735 -15.06 -22.60 -21.69
CA ASN A 735 -15.35 -21.35 -22.42
C ASN A 735 -14.14 -20.41 -22.49
N MET A 736 -12.97 -20.82 -21.96
CA MET A 736 -11.72 -20.05 -21.95
C MET A 736 -10.72 -20.50 -23.03
N MET A 737 -11.23 -21.09 -24.11
CA MET A 737 -10.43 -21.56 -25.25
C MET A 737 -10.64 -20.72 -26.51
N HIS A 738 -11.44 -19.65 -26.44
CA HIS A 738 -11.69 -18.74 -27.56
C HIS A 738 -12.10 -17.34 -27.07
N ALA A 739 -11.94 -16.32 -27.92
CA ALA A 739 -12.31 -14.93 -27.63
C ALA A 739 -13.82 -14.63 -27.74
N GLY A 740 -14.64 -15.51 -28.30
CA GLY A 740 -16.12 -15.33 -28.39
C GLY A 740 -16.87 -15.34 -27.04
N ASP A 741 -18.20 -15.26 -27.08
CA ASP A 741 -19.09 -15.12 -25.91
C ASP A 741 -18.92 -16.20 -24.82
N VAL A 742 -19.23 -15.88 -23.57
CA VAL A 742 -19.14 -16.75 -22.38
C VAL A 742 -19.96 -18.03 -22.52
N ASP A 743 -21.07 -17.99 -23.26
CA ASP A 743 -21.98 -19.13 -23.45
C ASP A 743 -21.41 -20.21 -24.38
N LYS A 744 -20.48 -19.85 -25.25
CA LYS A 744 -19.83 -20.82 -26.13
C LYS A 744 -18.77 -21.59 -25.32
N GLN A 745 -18.88 -22.91 -25.35
CA GLN A 745 -17.91 -23.83 -24.77
C GLN A 745 -17.20 -24.60 -25.89
N THR A 746 -15.92 -24.91 -25.70
CA THR A 746 -15.12 -25.71 -26.62
C THR A 746 -14.61 -26.95 -25.92
N LEU A 747 -14.81 -28.11 -26.55
CA LEU A 747 -14.25 -29.39 -26.12
C LEU A 747 -12.85 -29.56 -26.72
N THR A 748 -11.87 -29.85 -25.88
CA THR A 748 -10.49 -30.14 -26.30
C THR A 748 -10.04 -31.45 -25.69
N ARG A 749 -9.40 -32.29 -26.52
CA ARG A 749 -8.83 -33.57 -26.10
C ARG A 749 -7.32 -33.40 -25.93
N PHE A 750 -6.85 -33.67 -24.71
CA PHE A 750 -5.44 -33.58 -24.38
C PHE A 750 -4.78 -34.96 -24.34
N THR A 751 -3.58 -35.02 -24.91
CA THR A 751 -2.70 -36.19 -24.89
C THR A 751 -1.96 -36.22 -23.55
N ALA A 752 -1.99 -37.38 -22.88
CA ALA A 752 -1.21 -37.57 -21.65
C ALA A 752 0.29 -37.45 -21.96
N LEU A 753 1.04 -36.80 -21.06
CA LEU A 753 2.48 -36.63 -21.20
C LEU A 753 3.17 -38.00 -21.16
N ARG A 754 3.77 -38.42 -22.28
CA ARG A 754 4.62 -39.61 -22.37
C ARG A 754 6.03 -39.23 -21.95
N VAL A 755 6.53 -39.76 -20.85
CA VAL A 755 7.94 -39.61 -20.48
C VAL A 755 8.53 -41.01 -20.32
N ALA A 756 9.37 -41.41 -21.27
CA ALA A 756 9.89 -42.77 -21.37
C ALA A 756 10.96 -43.05 -20.31
N VAL A 757 10.85 -44.21 -19.65
CA VAL A 757 11.84 -44.76 -18.71
C VAL A 757 12.95 -45.46 -19.49
N VAL A 758 14.21 -45.09 -19.27
CA VAL A 758 15.35 -45.94 -19.65
C VAL A 758 15.82 -46.67 -18.39
N THR A 759 15.40 -47.92 -18.23
CA THR A 759 15.99 -48.79 -17.22
C THR A 759 17.38 -49.22 -17.69
N CYS A 760 18.44 -48.64 -17.12
CA CYS A 760 19.78 -49.20 -17.27
C CYS A 760 19.84 -50.52 -16.49
N LYS A 761 19.91 -51.66 -17.18
CA LYS A 761 20.34 -52.93 -16.57
C LYS A 761 21.78 -52.75 -16.06
N PRO A 762 22.07 -52.96 -14.76
CA PRO A 762 23.45 -53.05 -14.30
C PRO A 762 24.07 -54.31 -14.89
N ARG A 763 25.25 -54.18 -15.51
CA ARG A 763 26.12 -55.32 -15.80
C ARG A 763 26.64 -55.88 -14.47
N ASP A 764 26.59 -57.20 -14.36
CA ASP A 764 27.12 -57.98 -13.24
C ASP A 764 28.61 -57.68 -12.97
N SER A 765 28.95 -57.50 -11.69
CA SER A 765 30.26 -57.88 -11.15
C SER A 765 30.14 -58.19 -9.65
N THR A 766 30.05 -59.50 -9.37
CA THR A 766 30.66 -60.28 -8.27
C THR A 766 30.99 -59.63 -6.91
N ASN A 767 30.45 -60.28 -5.87
CA ASN A 767 31.01 -60.55 -4.54
C ASN A 767 31.25 -59.39 -3.56
N SER A 768 30.40 -59.31 -2.52
CA SER A 768 30.79 -59.79 -1.17
C SER A 768 29.59 -59.80 -0.22
N ASN A 769 29.43 -60.94 0.46
CA ASN A 769 28.52 -61.20 1.59
C ASN A 769 28.60 -60.11 2.67
N THR A 770 27.47 -59.74 3.28
CA THR A 770 27.10 -60.15 4.66
C THR A 770 25.74 -59.58 5.06
N MET A 771 25.12 -60.29 6.00
CA MET A 771 23.74 -60.28 6.46
C MET A 771 23.29 -58.95 7.10
N ASP A 772 21.99 -58.63 7.06
CA ASP A 772 21.12 -58.86 8.24
C ASP A 772 19.63 -58.49 8.02
N MET A 773 18.80 -59.49 8.33
CA MET A 773 17.44 -59.51 8.92
C MET A 773 16.37 -58.51 8.46
N GLU A 774 15.37 -58.99 7.71
CA GLU A 774 14.04 -59.50 8.15
C GLU A 774 12.96 -58.40 8.03
N ALA A 775 12.10 -58.46 7.02
CA ALA A 775 10.98 -59.39 6.81
C ALA A 775 9.65 -58.83 7.34
N SER A 776 8.86 -58.37 6.37
CA SER A 776 7.42 -58.19 6.37
C SER A 776 6.66 -59.38 6.96
N SER A 777 5.57 -59.10 7.69
CA SER A 777 4.27 -59.80 7.63
C SER A 777 3.44 -59.38 8.86
N ASN A 778 2.17 -58.99 8.75
CA ASN A 778 1.10 -59.94 8.52
C ASN A 778 -0.22 -59.31 8.09
N LEU A 779 -0.92 -60.11 7.29
CA LEU A 779 -2.30 -60.04 6.86
C LEU A 779 -3.32 -59.99 8.03
N ILE A 780 -4.38 -59.23 7.79
CA ILE A 780 -5.82 -59.58 7.87
C ILE A 780 -6.23 -60.62 8.94
N LYS A 781 -7.11 -60.20 9.86
CA LYS A 781 -8.25 -61.01 10.34
C LYS A 781 -9.39 -60.09 10.80
N GLY A 782 -10.54 -60.22 10.14
CA GLY A 782 -11.77 -59.52 10.47
C GLY A 782 -12.55 -60.13 11.64
N LYS A 783 -13.58 -59.40 12.08
CA LYS A 783 -14.79 -59.89 12.76
C LYS A 783 -15.92 -58.83 12.68
N THR A 784 -16.86 -59.08 11.76
CA THR A 784 -18.35 -59.06 11.90
C THR A 784 -19.06 -58.02 12.79
N ASN A 785 -19.78 -57.07 12.14
CA ASN A 785 -21.22 -56.64 12.21
C ASN A 785 -22.09 -56.83 13.49
N PRO A 786 -23.28 -56.16 13.65
CA PRO A 786 -23.96 -55.07 12.87
C PRO A 786 -24.65 -53.94 13.72
N ALA A 787 -25.10 -52.85 13.07
CA ALA A 787 -26.50 -52.33 13.10
C ALA A 787 -26.65 -50.82 12.77
N ASN A 788 -27.66 -50.55 11.93
CA ASN A 788 -28.44 -49.32 11.70
C ASN A 788 -28.02 -48.28 10.62
N PHE A 789 -28.58 -48.57 9.44
CA PHE A 789 -28.93 -47.72 8.30
C PHE A 789 -29.69 -46.42 8.67
N ARG A 790 -29.36 -45.31 7.98
CA ARG A 790 -30.28 -44.63 7.04
C ARG A 790 -29.52 -43.73 6.05
N PRO A 791 -30.01 -43.56 4.80
CA PRO A 791 -29.22 -43.09 3.66
C PRO A 791 -29.53 -41.65 3.24
N GLY A 792 -28.47 -40.89 2.92
CA GLY A 792 -28.56 -39.64 2.17
C GLY A 792 -28.48 -39.90 0.67
N PHE A 793 -29.45 -39.39 -0.07
CA PHE A 793 -29.48 -39.40 -1.53
C PHE A 793 -28.50 -38.36 -2.10
N CYS A 794 -27.67 -38.80 -3.05
CA CYS A 794 -26.96 -37.94 -3.98
C CYS A 794 -27.06 -38.52 -5.39
N SER A 795 -27.25 -37.61 -6.34
CA SER A 795 -27.62 -37.80 -7.75
C SER A 795 -26.52 -38.42 -8.62
N LYS A 796 -26.89 -39.20 -9.66
CA LYS A 796 -26.44 -39.03 -11.08
C LYS A 796 -26.82 -40.21 -12.00
N ASN A 797 -27.11 -39.83 -13.27
CA ASN A 797 -26.98 -40.55 -14.54
C ASN A 797 -28.13 -41.43 -15.06
N TYR A 798 -28.81 -40.86 -16.08
CA TYR A 798 -29.55 -41.54 -17.13
C TYR A 798 -28.59 -42.33 -18.03
N ASN A 799 -28.69 -43.66 -17.98
CA ASN A 799 -28.35 -44.58 -19.05
C ASN A 799 -29.68 -45.06 -19.67
N HIS A 800 -29.71 -45.37 -20.96
CA HIS A 800 -30.90 -45.83 -21.71
C HIS A 800 -31.50 -47.19 -21.27
N ASN A 801 -31.20 -47.68 -20.05
CA ASN A 801 -31.86 -48.79 -19.37
C ASN A 801 -32.70 -48.33 -18.15
N ASN A 802 -32.88 -47.01 -17.95
CA ASN A 802 -33.47 -46.44 -16.73
C ASN A 802 -35.00 -46.25 -16.75
N ASP A 803 -35.68 -46.52 -17.85
CA ASP A 803 -37.12 -46.23 -17.95
C ASP A 803 -37.95 -47.17 -17.07
N GLU A 804 -37.64 -48.47 -17.00
CA GLU A 804 -38.34 -49.41 -16.10
C GLU A 804 -38.07 -49.13 -14.62
N GLU A 805 -36.85 -48.73 -14.24
CA GLU A 805 -36.53 -48.42 -12.85
C GLU A 805 -37.18 -47.10 -12.39
N PHE A 806 -37.28 -46.12 -13.29
CA PHE A 806 -38.00 -44.88 -13.05
C PHE A 806 -39.50 -45.13 -12.89
N LEU A 807 -40.11 -45.89 -13.80
CA LEU A 807 -41.53 -46.22 -13.75
C LEU A 807 -41.89 -47.00 -12.48
N ARG A 808 -41.03 -47.93 -12.05
CA ARG A 808 -41.22 -48.68 -10.80
C ARG A 808 -41.12 -47.77 -9.56
N LYS A 809 -40.12 -46.88 -9.50
CA LYS A 809 -39.98 -45.92 -8.38
C LYS A 809 -41.12 -44.91 -8.34
N LEU A 810 -41.63 -44.49 -9.50
CA LEU A 810 -42.77 -43.59 -9.59
C LEU A 810 -44.06 -44.28 -9.11
N SER A 811 -44.29 -45.53 -9.50
CA SER A 811 -45.41 -46.35 -9.02
C SER A 811 -45.37 -46.57 -7.50
N ASP A 812 -44.19 -46.88 -6.95
CA ASP A 812 -43.99 -47.03 -5.50
C ASP A 812 -44.27 -45.71 -4.74
N LEU A 813 -43.84 -44.57 -5.30
CA LEU A 813 -44.13 -43.24 -4.74
C LEU A 813 -45.62 -42.90 -4.80
N MET A 814 -46.28 -43.18 -5.92
CA MET A 814 -47.73 -42.97 -6.08
C MET A 814 -48.53 -43.78 -5.07
N THR A 815 -48.14 -45.04 -4.87
CA THR A 815 -48.76 -45.93 -3.88
C THR A 815 -48.49 -45.43 -2.46
N THR A 816 -47.26 -45.00 -2.17
CA THR A 816 -46.86 -44.48 -0.84
C THR A 816 -47.63 -43.21 -0.47
N TYR A 817 -47.95 -42.37 -1.44
CA TYR A 817 -48.64 -41.09 -1.21
C TYR A 817 -50.13 -41.12 -1.62
N GLY A 818 -50.68 -42.29 -1.92
CA GLY A 818 -52.09 -42.48 -2.26
C GLY A 818 -52.55 -41.66 -3.47
N LYS A 819 -51.67 -41.46 -4.46
CA LYS A 819 -51.94 -40.68 -5.67
C LYS A 819 -52.27 -41.60 -6.83
N SER A 820 -53.34 -41.27 -7.54
CA SER A 820 -53.70 -41.95 -8.79
C SER A 820 -52.83 -41.46 -9.94
N SER A 821 -52.79 -42.22 -11.03
CA SER A 821 -52.09 -41.82 -12.26
C SER A 821 -52.58 -40.47 -12.78
N ASP A 822 -53.88 -40.22 -12.69
CA ASP A 822 -54.51 -38.95 -13.12
C ASP A 822 -54.05 -37.74 -12.29
N ASP A 823 -53.79 -37.93 -11.00
CA ASP A 823 -53.26 -36.87 -10.13
C ASP A 823 -51.86 -36.44 -10.58
N VAL A 824 -51.02 -37.41 -10.95
CA VAL A 824 -49.65 -37.16 -11.41
C VAL A 824 -49.65 -36.50 -12.79
N PHE A 825 -50.52 -36.95 -13.70
CA PHE A 825 -50.72 -36.31 -15.00
C PHE A 825 -51.16 -34.85 -14.88
N THR A 826 -52.08 -34.57 -13.96
CA THR A 826 -52.56 -33.19 -13.74
C THR A 826 -51.46 -32.27 -13.24
N ILE A 827 -50.53 -32.77 -12.41
CA ILE A 827 -49.40 -32.01 -11.87
C ILE A 827 -48.33 -31.76 -12.94
N LEU A 828 -48.04 -32.74 -13.78
CA LEU A 828 -47.07 -32.61 -14.87
C LEU A 828 -47.57 -31.68 -15.98
N ALA A 829 -48.86 -31.76 -16.32
CA ALA A 829 -49.49 -30.89 -17.31
C ALA A 829 -49.56 -29.41 -16.87
N LYS A 830 -49.57 -29.13 -15.56
CA LYS A 830 -49.67 -27.76 -15.03
C LYS A 830 -48.35 -26.98 -15.00
N ASN A 831 -47.20 -27.65 -15.13
CA ASN A 831 -45.90 -27.07 -14.77
C ASN A 831 -44.83 -27.07 -15.88
N ALA A 832 -45.14 -27.42 -17.14
CA ALA A 832 -44.13 -27.40 -18.22
C ALA A 832 -44.71 -27.13 -19.63
N PRO A 833 -43.93 -26.48 -20.53
CA PRO A 833 -44.30 -26.29 -21.94
C PRO A 833 -44.34 -27.63 -22.70
N SER A 834 -45.32 -27.75 -23.59
CA SER A 834 -45.80 -29.02 -24.19
C SER A 834 -44.76 -29.87 -24.94
N THR A 835 -43.61 -29.34 -25.34
CA THR A 835 -42.69 -30.04 -26.24
C THR A 835 -41.62 -30.91 -25.56
N VAL A 836 -41.38 -30.80 -24.25
CA VAL A 836 -40.26 -31.48 -23.57
C VAL A 836 -40.64 -32.86 -22.98
N TYR A 837 -41.91 -33.08 -22.63
CA TYR A 837 -42.34 -34.29 -21.90
C TYR A 837 -43.33 -35.17 -22.66
N GLN A 838 -43.68 -34.81 -23.90
CA GLN A 838 -44.64 -35.54 -24.72
C GLN A 838 -44.24 -37.02 -24.99
N PRO A 839 -42.97 -37.35 -25.25
CA PRO A 839 -42.54 -38.75 -25.41
C PRO A 839 -42.69 -39.59 -24.14
N ILE A 840 -42.44 -39.00 -22.96
CA ILE A 840 -42.55 -39.66 -21.66
C ILE A 840 -44.01 -39.94 -21.29
N ILE A 841 -44.90 -39.03 -21.68
CA ILE A 841 -46.35 -39.16 -21.51
C ILE A 841 -46.91 -40.29 -22.39
N GLU A 842 -46.46 -40.39 -23.65
CA GLU A 842 -46.88 -41.44 -24.59
C GLU A 842 -46.41 -42.83 -24.14
N ASP A 843 -45.21 -42.96 -23.58
CA ASP A 843 -44.71 -44.24 -23.08
C ASP A 843 -45.36 -44.67 -21.76
N PHE A 844 -45.74 -43.73 -20.87
CA PHE A 844 -46.51 -44.05 -19.66
C PHE A 844 -47.91 -44.57 -20.01
N GLN A 845 -48.57 -43.99 -21.02
CA GLN A 845 -49.89 -44.43 -21.48
C GLN A 845 -49.87 -45.85 -22.06
N LYS A 846 -48.82 -46.23 -22.80
CA LYS A 846 -48.65 -47.59 -23.33
C LYS A 846 -48.50 -48.64 -22.23
N VAL A 847 -47.81 -48.31 -21.13
CA VAL A 847 -47.60 -49.23 -20.00
C VAL A 847 -48.86 -49.36 -19.13
N SER A 848 -49.66 -48.30 -19.00
CA SER A 848 -50.92 -48.34 -18.22
C SER A 848 -52.13 -48.96 -18.94
N ALA A 849 -52.01 -49.24 -20.25
CA ALA A 849 -53.09 -49.76 -21.10
C ALA A 849 -53.00 -51.27 -21.41
N GLN A 850 -52.06 -51.99 -20.80
CA GLN A 850 -52.06 -53.46 -20.83
C GLN A 850 -52.87 -53.99 -19.64
N PRO A 851 -53.83 -54.91 -19.86
CA PRO A 851 -54.76 -55.36 -18.82
C PRO A 851 -54.11 -56.12 -17.66
#